data_AF-A0A078KYP8-F1
#
_entry.id   AF-A0A078KYP8-F1
#
_cell.length_a   1.000
_cell.length_b   1.000
_cell.length_c   1.000
_cell.angle_alpha   90.00
_cell.angle_beta   90.00
_cell.angle_gamma   90.00
#
_symmetry.space_group_name_H-M   'P 1'
#
loop_
_entity.id
_entity.type
_entity.pdbx_description
1 polymer ?
#
loop_
_entity_poly.entity_id
_entity_poly.type
_entity_poly.pdbx_seq_one_letter_code
_entity_poly.pdbx_strand_id
1 'polypeptide(L)'
;MLETLINCIKNGETITHLDNILLNLPTIQRALTDARVEERKLLATVRIARYTKASSTEVLEAFEKQSRLVRFLEFCEGALKTEKQENSAYMLVFEYWLTLPLDQRPDNHALKVNGLFMALLAENAKSCMEYYANNKNLFLGYPQTRTVAEHNLKLTKGLAQVNESLLLLQQLLAEQENPLGIQPLFKSSISETEKLAAFLLWLIERNTSVETILQTQLLHDFLRYNMSYLDSEDSDIHYLYQLLSHFPQTAPLIEQAKITSCDERGFERYALDGELKEEGSVQSIDPEERTLDFSPTANNFDALYQLFGSAFLHQALNWLAVNEDEHWSNLLEEHLNSPACLTTELPALINYIAKENPQMLELLASLIRIESLDLLLSSQNGAVMHLLPYNPELLDSIDAPSIASFIQEIRANVASYDLIAQLSALFDASLQRHHETSPLIFDAIIDSLYENSHLVDDDELIALLEKYPYRSQNLKQRCQNLQQLLEDTIAANTSDATFATHNYHLIEDMWQDTSMKLRVLNGIKPSLEVEPYDKYSLYVRIVQSSINQHGQVFDLDAFIQALELPDRKAPVGASLHERVYVELLCAIDDQILRVQLADLLGNSDWMAKDYGGLSVLIKAAQQGNTGLIQLLVENYNLDLIDLEPALSASTTAGHWETANYLCSLPEAQLEKEQLLDLLRLAVDEGQLTTIKLLVEMDSFTHVNAKVFNQLLESAATKGHLEIVKFLCEHPSYTLKTYVMNKLFQIALKSNHLEILAYFCNSPCPPMQTQVDKAFELAATSNNLELTKFFCSSENIPPSKGALERVFKLVSALGFPLIVQYLRESHPSCLTQPVCADAMVDAAANGRLGIVNYLMEFTLASAAGRVLKAAIKNHRWGTANYICNVSAGAPHLSQVINAQLLSMAKEGNSSDVKKLLLLKIKPQPHAIENAQLEAIKQGHFSLAVYLFNTHPPSTKFLNKALIEAVNSKSLAMVSYLCELENMPDLRIMKAARRRCLSKSQTEIAAYLFDRIKELPTQNEQEDDTEQPPATQKIAPNLSAYGVFSRSKIKRAATPLSEVNLSSSTGVNF
;
A
#
# COMPACT_ATOMS: atom_id res chain seq x y z
N MET A 1 49.45 43.47 -58.02
CA MET A 1 49.00 42.20 -57.39
C MET A 1 50.14 41.41 -56.78
N LEU A 2 51.22 41.06 -57.51
CA LEU A 2 52.43 40.58 -56.82
C LEU A 2 52.93 41.62 -55.80
N GLU A 3 52.89 42.91 -56.16
CA GLU A 3 53.22 44.02 -55.24
C GLU A 3 52.29 44.14 -54.02
N THR A 4 51.00 43.79 -54.14
CA THR A 4 50.07 43.82 -52.99
C THR A 4 50.32 42.64 -52.06
N LEU A 5 50.64 41.47 -52.60
CA LEU A 5 51.13 40.30 -51.87
C LEU A 5 52.47 40.57 -51.16
N ILE A 6 53.41 41.19 -51.87
CA ILE A 6 54.70 41.64 -51.36
C ILE A 6 54.51 42.66 -50.23
N ASN A 7 53.61 43.63 -50.39
CA ASN A 7 53.31 44.63 -49.35
C ASN A 7 52.64 44.00 -48.13
N CYS A 8 51.73 43.05 -48.33
CA CYS A 8 51.11 42.28 -47.25
C CYS A 8 52.16 41.54 -46.42
N ILE A 9 53.10 40.84 -47.06
CA ILE A 9 54.18 40.12 -46.38
C ILE A 9 55.18 41.07 -45.70
N LYS A 10 55.48 42.24 -46.30
CA LYS A 10 56.38 43.25 -45.73
C LYS A 10 55.78 43.95 -44.51
N ASN A 11 54.52 44.34 -44.58
CA ASN A 11 53.87 45.21 -43.60
C ASN A 11 52.98 44.44 -42.61
N GLY A 12 52.72 43.16 -42.87
CA GLY A 12 51.88 42.33 -42.02
C GLY A 12 50.40 42.73 -42.05
N GLU A 13 49.90 43.21 -43.19
CA GLU A 13 48.48 43.57 -43.38
C GLU A 13 47.62 42.33 -43.69
N THR A 14 46.35 42.32 -43.29
CA THR A 14 45.40 41.24 -43.59
C THR A 14 44.92 41.30 -45.04
N ILE A 15 44.97 40.18 -45.75
CA ILE A 15 44.43 40.07 -47.10
C ILE A 15 42.92 39.87 -47.00
N THR A 16 42.13 40.79 -47.55
CA THR A 16 40.67 40.66 -47.57
C THR A 16 40.13 40.14 -48.90
N HIS A 17 40.83 40.35 -50.02
CA HIS A 17 40.52 39.73 -51.31
C HIS A 17 41.79 39.59 -52.16
N LEU A 18 42.04 38.37 -52.67
CA LEU A 18 42.96 38.10 -53.77
C LEU A 18 42.15 37.34 -54.81
N ASP A 19 42.15 37.81 -56.05
CA ASP A 19 41.63 37.00 -57.16
C ASP A 19 42.47 35.73 -57.28
N ASN A 20 41.83 34.61 -57.68
CA ASN A 20 42.42 33.28 -57.77
C ASN A 20 43.49 33.23 -58.86
N ILE A 21 44.68 33.71 -58.53
CA ILE A 21 45.79 33.90 -59.46
C ILE A 21 46.82 32.80 -59.24
N LEU A 22 47.23 32.22 -60.37
CA LEU A 22 48.30 31.24 -60.43
C LEU A 22 49.64 31.96 -60.48
N LEU A 23 50.46 31.76 -59.44
CA LEU A 23 51.82 32.28 -59.41
C LEU A 23 52.74 31.39 -60.24
N ASN A 24 53.54 31.99 -61.12
CA ASN A 24 54.49 31.25 -61.97
C ASN A 24 55.95 31.42 -61.49
N LEU A 25 56.74 30.37 -61.66
CA LEU A 25 58.13 30.31 -61.17
C LEU A 25 59.04 31.46 -61.68
N PRO A 26 58.98 31.89 -62.96
CA PRO A 26 59.87 32.95 -63.46
C PRO A 26 59.63 34.31 -62.81
N THR A 27 58.37 34.65 -62.47
CA THR A 27 58.06 35.94 -61.83
C THR A 27 58.54 35.97 -60.38
N ILE A 28 58.39 34.86 -59.64
CA ILE A 28 58.91 34.72 -58.28
C ILE A 28 60.44 34.79 -58.26
N GLN A 29 61.13 34.12 -59.19
CA GLN A 29 62.60 34.18 -59.28
C GLN A 29 63.12 35.58 -59.54
N ARG A 30 62.46 36.34 -60.43
CA ARG A 30 62.83 37.74 -60.69
C ARG A 30 62.61 38.62 -59.47
N ALA A 31 61.45 38.50 -58.82
CA ALA A 31 61.16 39.24 -57.59
C ALA A 31 62.14 38.90 -56.45
N LEU A 32 62.56 37.64 -56.35
CA LEU A 32 63.54 37.17 -55.36
C LEU A 32 64.93 37.77 -55.62
N THR A 33 65.38 37.83 -56.88
CA THR A 33 66.66 38.46 -57.24
C THR A 33 66.67 39.94 -56.88
N ASP A 34 65.59 40.66 -57.20
CA ASP A 34 65.48 42.10 -56.88
C ASP A 34 65.42 42.32 -55.37
N ALA A 35 64.69 41.47 -54.64
CA ALA A 35 64.56 41.57 -53.19
C ALA A 35 65.89 41.36 -52.44
N ARG A 36 66.74 40.40 -52.89
CA ARG A 36 68.06 40.12 -52.31
C ARG A 36 69.07 41.25 -52.54
N VAL A 37 68.99 41.93 -53.68
CA VAL A 37 69.85 43.10 -53.96
C VAL A 37 69.54 44.20 -52.94
N GLU A 38 68.26 44.46 -52.67
CA GLU A 38 67.85 45.50 -51.73
C GLU A 38 68.15 45.12 -50.27
N GLU A 39 67.95 43.85 -49.90
CA GLU A 39 68.34 43.31 -48.59
C GLU A 39 69.84 43.51 -48.31
N ARG A 40 70.71 43.27 -49.29
CA ARG A 40 72.15 43.50 -49.16
C ARG A 40 72.50 44.98 -48.96
N LYS A 41 71.80 45.90 -49.64
CA LYS A 41 71.98 47.35 -49.43
C LYS A 41 71.59 47.75 -48.01
N LEU A 42 70.43 47.29 -47.54
CA LEU A 42 69.94 47.55 -46.19
C LEU A 42 70.85 46.93 -45.11
N LEU A 43 71.39 45.73 -45.34
CA LEU A 43 72.37 45.13 -44.42
C LEU A 43 73.65 45.96 -44.33
N ALA A 44 74.10 46.52 -45.46
CA ALA A 44 75.25 47.41 -45.47
C ALA A 44 74.98 48.71 -44.68
N THR A 45 73.80 49.31 -44.83
CA THR A 45 73.43 50.51 -44.06
C THR A 45 73.26 50.23 -42.57
N VAL A 46 72.69 49.07 -42.19
CA VAL A 46 72.62 48.62 -40.78
C VAL A 46 74.02 48.45 -40.18
N ARG A 47 74.96 47.84 -40.92
CA ARG A 47 76.35 47.66 -40.46
C ARG A 47 77.05 49.00 -40.24
N ILE A 48 76.86 49.95 -41.15
CA ILE A 48 77.41 51.31 -41.03
C ILE A 48 76.82 52.02 -39.79
N ALA A 49 75.50 51.98 -39.61
CA ALA A 49 74.82 52.61 -38.47
C ALA A 49 75.26 52.04 -37.11
N ARG A 50 75.51 50.72 -37.02
CA ARG A 50 76.07 50.08 -35.81
C ARG A 50 77.48 50.55 -35.50
N TYR A 51 78.31 50.80 -36.51
CA TYR A 51 79.71 51.20 -36.32
C TYR A 51 79.84 52.67 -35.90
N THR A 52 78.92 53.54 -36.32
CA THR A 52 78.93 54.99 -36.03
C THR A 52 78.17 55.38 -34.75
N LYS A 53 77.55 54.43 -34.02
CA LYS A 53 76.73 54.65 -32.82
C LYS A 53 75.56 55.64 -33.00
N ALA A 54 75.01 55.77 -34.21
CA ALA A 54 73.75 56.47 -34.45
C ALA A 54 72.55 55.60 -34.02
N SER A 55 71.38 56.20 -33.75
CA SER A 55 70.14 55.46 -33.46
C SER A 55 69.78 54.56 -34.65
N SER A 56 69.88 53.25 -34.48
CA SER A 56 69.82 52.27 -35.58
C SER A 56 68.44 51.64 -35.80
N THR A 57 67.39 52.09 -35.11
CA THR A 57 66.09 51.41 -35.04
C THR A 57 65.33 51.37 -36.38
N GLU A 58 65.16 52.50 -37.06
CA GLU A 58 64.41 52.55 -38.33
C GLU A 58 65.06 51.72 -39.45
N VAL A 59 66.39 51.68 -39.49
CA VAL A 59 67.13 50.93 -40.52
C VAL A 59 67.08 49.42 -40.25
N LEU A 60 67.07 49.03 -38.97
CA LEU A 60 66.88 47.63 -38.54
C LEU A 60 65.47 47.14 -38.91
N GLU A 61 64.43 47.93 -38.68
CA GLU A 61 63.05 47.58 -39.06
C GLU A 61 62.90 47.43 -40.58
N ALA A 62 63.46 48.34 -41.38
CA ALA A 62 63.43 48.24 -42.83
C ALA A 62 64.13 46.98 -43.36
N PHE A 63 65.27 46.61 -42.74
CA PHE A 63 66.00 45.39 -43.07
C PHE A 63 65.21 44.12 -42.71
N GLU A 64 64.57 44.08 -41.54
CA GLU A 64 63.74 42.94 -41.13
C GLU A 64 62.53 42.75 -42.04
N LYS A 65 61.83 43.83 -42.42
CA LYS A 65 60.70 43.77 -43.38
C LYS A 65 61.14 43.21 -44.73
N GLN A 66 62.31 43.61 -45.22
CA GLN A 66 62.85 43.10 -46.48
C GLN A 66 63.29 41.64 -46.36
N SER A 67 63.87 41.23 -45.23
CA SER A 67 64.27 39.84 -44.97
C SER A 67 63.07 38.89 -44.94
N ARG A 68 61.93 39.33 -44.37
CA ARG A 68 60.65 38.57 -44.38
C ARG A 68 60.16 38.32 -45.81
N LEU A 69 60.30 39.30 -46.69
CA LEU A 69 59.93 39.13 -48.08
C LEU A 69 60.78 38.09 -48.80
N VAL A 70 62.11 38.13 -48.60
CA VAL A 70 63.03 37.18 -49.23
C VAL A 70 62.67 35.74 -48.83
N ARG A 71 62.41 35.49 -47.53
CA ARG A 71 61.99 34.15 -47.05
C ARG A 71 60.68 33.67 -47.67
N PHE A 72 59.68 34.55 -47.79
CA PHE A 72 58.42 34.20 -48.44
C PHE A 72 58.63 33.83 -49.91
N LEU A 73 59.43 34.61 -50.65
CA LEU A 73 59.71 34.33 -52.05
C LEU A 73 60.53 33.03 -52.22
N GLU A 74 61.41 32.69 -51.28
CA GLU A 74 62.12 31.40 -51.24
C GLU A 74 61.16 30.23 -50.98
N PHE A 75 60.20 30.38 -50.06
CA PHE A 75 59.15 29.38 -49.82
C PHE A 75 58.31 29.15 -51.08
N CYS A 76 57.82 30.23 -51.71
CA CYS A 76 57.06 30.14 -52.95
C CYS A 76 57.86 29.49 -54.08
N GLU A 77 59.16 29.80 -54.20
CA GLU A 77 60.03 29.15 -55.18
C GLU A 77 60.18 27.64 -54.91
N GLY A 78 60.26 27.24 -53.63
CA GLY A 78 60.30 25.85 -53.20
C GLY A 78 59.02 25.08 -53.51
N ALA A 79 57.87 25.58 -53.06
CA ALA A 79 56.56 24.96 -53.26
C ALA A 79 56.22 24.78 -54.75
N LEU A 80 56.52 25.80 -55.58
CA LEU A 80 56.32 25.75 -57.03
C LEU A 80 57.29 24.81 -57.77
N LYS A 81 58.39 24.36 -57.14
CA LYS A 81 59.32 23.35 -57.70
C LYS A 81 58.91 21.92 -57.37
N THR A 82 58.26 21.69 -56.23
CA THR A 82 57.96 20.35 -55.71
C THR A 82 56.64 19.78 -56.19
N GLU A 83 55.65 20.61 -56.53
CA GLU A 83 54.29 20.15 -56.82
C GLU A 83 53.79 20.45 -58.24
N LYS A 84 52.97 19.53 -58.78
CA LYS A 84 52.30 19.62 -60.09
C LYS A 84 50.95 20.34 -60.05
N GLN A 85 50.60 20.99 -58.93
CA GLN A 85 49.32 21.68 -58.78
C GLN A 85 49.45 23.17 -59.12
N GLU A 86 48.39 23.67 -59.74
CA GLU A 86 48.09 25.08 -59.93
C GLU A 86 47.79 25.70 -58.57
N ASN A 87 48.83 25.95 -57.76
CA ASN A 87 48.65 26.44 -56.40
C ASN A 87 48.17 27.88 -56.45
N SER A 88 46.93 28.10 -55.98
CA SER A 88 46.37 29.43 -55.84
C SER A 88 47.29 30.26 -54.94
N ALA A 89 47.49 31.52 -55.30
CA ALA A 89 48.24 32.44 -54.45
C ALA A 89 47.70 32.46 -53.01
N TYR A 90 46.40 32.20 -52.84
CA TYR A 90 45.72 32.11 -51.55
C TYR A 90 46.19 30.91 -50.71
N MET A 91 46.25 29.71 -51.29
CA MET A 91 46.72 28.50 -50.59
C MET A 91 48.20 28.59 -50.24
N LEU A 92 49.05 29.12 -51.13
CA LEU A 92 50.49 29.29 -50.85
C LEU A 92 50.76 30.26 -49.70
N VAL A 93 49.99 31.35 -49.61
CA VAL A 93 50.08 32.28 -48.48
C VAL A 93 49.61 31.62 -47.19
N PHE A 94 48.50 30.88 -47.26
CA PHE A 94 47.95 30.15 -46.12
C PHE A 94 48.92 29.10 -45.58
N GLU A 95 49.53 28.30 -46.44
CA GLU A 95 50.55 27.31 -46.09
C GLU A 95 51.84 27.94 -45.54
N TYR A 96 52.32 29.02 -46.16
CA TYR A 96 53.49 29.74 -45.67
C TYR A 96 53.27 30.26 -44.24
N TRP A 97 52.08 30.80 -43.97
CA TRP A 97 51.74 31.30 -42.64
C TRP A 97 51.60 30.19 -41.61
N LEU A 98 51.01 29.04 -41.97
CA LEU A 98 50.94 27.89 -41.07
C LEU A 98 52.32 27.29 -40.74
N THR A 99 53.29 27.41 -41.66
CA THR A 99 54.63 26.80 -41.52
C THR A 99 55.69 27.75 -40.91
N LEU A 100 55.34 29.01 -40.59
CA LEU A 100 56.25 30.00 -40.02
C LEU A 100 56.68 29.65 -38.57
N PRO A 101 57.99 29.62 -38.26
CA PRO A 101 58.51 29.40 -36.90
C PRO A 101 58.05 30.49 -35.91
N LEU A 102 57.87 30.13 -34.64
CA LEU A 102 57.32 31.02 -33.58
C LEU A 102 58.04 32.38 -33.50
N ASP A 103 59.37 32.38 -33.55
CA ASP A 103 60.21 33.57 -33.43
C ASP A 103 60.10 34.54 -34.62
N GLN A 104 59.41 34.13 -35.69
CA GLN A 104 59.31 34.85 -36.96
C GLN A 104 57.87 35.28 -37.29
N ARG A 105 56.91 34.99 -36.41
CA ARG A 105 55.49 35.30 -36.64
C ARG A 105 55.22 36.79 -36.44
N PRO A 106 54.43 37.42 -37.34
CA PRO A 106 53.99 38.79 -37.16
C PRO A 106 52.96 38.93 -36.03
N ASP A 107 52.73 40.15 -35.55
CA ASP A 107 51.67 40.42 -34.58
C ASP A 107 50.29 40.00 -35.13
N ASN A 108 49.44 39.50 -34.23
CA ASN A 108 48.09 38.99 -34.54
C ASN A 108 48.06 37.85 -35.58
N HIS A 109 49.15 37.09 -35.72
CA HIS A 109 49.26 36.01 -36.70
C HIS A 109 48.09 35.01 -36.70
N ALA A 110 47.59 34.61 -35.52
CA ALA A 110 46.47 33.68 -35.41
C ALA A 110 45.15 34.23 -36.02
N LEU A 111 44.84 35.52 -35.79
CA LEU A 111 43.67 36.19 -36.38
C LEU A 111 43.78 36.26 -37.90
N LYS A 112 45.00 36.46 -38.41
CA LYS A 112 45.26 36.53 -39.84
C LYS A 112 45.14 35.17 -40.53
N VAL A 113 45.58 34.09 -39.88
CA VAL A 113 45.35 32.70 -40.34
C VAL A 113 43.85 32.37 -40.34
N ASN A 114 43.13 32.77 -39.29
CA ASN A 114 41.68 32.57 -39.23
C ASN A 114 40.94 33.31 -40.36
N GLY A 115 41.28 34.58 -40.62
CA GLY A 115 40.71 35.35 -41.73
C GLY A 115 40.96 34.71 -43.10
N LEU A 116 42.16 34.16 -43.33
CA LEU A 116 42.47 33.42 -44.56
C LEU A 116 41.68 32.11 -44.69
N PHE A 117 41.49 31.38 -43.58
CA PHE A 117 40.70 30.15 -43.58
C PHE A 117 39.23 30.41 -43.93
N MET A 118 38.63 31.46 -43.36
CA MET A 118 37.25 31.85 -43.68
C MET A 118 37.08 32.24 -45.16
N ALA A 119 38.07 32.93 -45.73
CA ALA A 119 38.05 33.27 -47.16
C ALA A 119 38.20 32.03 -48.05
N LEU A 120 39.04 31.07 -47.67
CA LEU A 120 39.20 29.80 -48.39
C LEU A 120 37.93 28.92 -48.33
N LEU A 121 37.23 28.93 -47.20
CA LEU A 121 35.93 28.26 -47.07
C LEU A 121 34.88 28.84 -48.02
N ALA A 122 34.82 30.17 -48.16
CA ALA A 122 33.87 30.84 -49.05
C ALA A 122 34.18 30.58 -50.54
N GLU A 123 35.44 30.41 -50.90
CA GLU A 123 35.86 30.19 -52.29
C GLU A 123 35.79 28.71 -52.72
N ASN A 124 36.26 27.79 -51.88
CA ASN A 124 36.29 26.35 -52.17
C ASN A 124 36.22 25.51 -50.88
N ALA A 125 35.02 25.45 -50.30
CA ALA A 125 34.75 24.73 -49.05
C ALA A 125 35.24 23.27 -49.07
N LYS A 126 35.04 22.54 -50.19
CA LYS A 126 35.42 21.13 -50.30
C LYS A 126 36.93 20.92 -50.16
N SER A 127 37.73 21.66 -50.93
CA SER A 127 39.20 21.50 -50.91
C SER A 127 39.82 22.01 -49.60
N CYS A 128 39.26 23.11 -49.05
CA CYS A 128 39.68 23.66 -47.75
C CYS A 128 39.44 22.66 -46.61
N MET A 129 38.27 22.02 -46.58
CA MET A 129 37.91 21.05 -45.54
C MET A 129 38.65 19.71 -45.70
N GLU A 130 38.91 19.25 -46.92
CA GLU A 130 39.78 18.10 -47.19
C GLU A 130 41.22 18.35 -46.69
N TYR A 131 41.77 19.54 -46.96
CA TYR A 131 43.10 19.93 -46.48
C TYR A 131 43.15 19.97 -44.95
N TYR A 132 42.16 20.57 -44.29
CA TYR A 132 42.05 20.59 -42.83
C TYR A 132 41.95 19.18 -42.23
N ALA A 133 41.10 18.31 -42.79
CA ALA A 133 40.93 16.94 -42.32
C ALA A 133 42.24 16.12 -42.40
N ASN A 134 43.04 16.34 -43.45
CA ASN A 134 44.31 15.67 -43.66
C ASN A 134 45.47 16.24 -42.81
N ASN A 135 45.36 17.49 -42.33
CA ASN A 135 46.45 18.21 -41.68
C ASN A 135 46.09 18.79 -40.29
N LYS A 136 45.21 18.14 -39.53
CA LYS A 136 44.72 18.63 -38.21
C LYS A 136 45.83 19.10 -37.25
N ASN A 137 47.00 18.45 -37.27
CA ASN A 137 48.12 18.81 -36.40
C ASN A 137 48.67 20.22 -36.64
N LEU A 138 48.60 20.74 -37.87
CA LEU A 138 49.04 22.10 -38.19
C LEU A 138 48.14 23.18 -37.56
N PHE A 139 46.92 22.82 -37.17
CA PHE A 139 45.91 23.73 -36.65
C PHE A 139 45.84 23.78 -35.12
N LEU A 140 46.69 23.04 -34.40
CA LEU A 140 46.70 22.99 -32.92
C LEU A 140 46.89 24.37 -32.27
N GLY A 141 47.61 25.29 -32.93
CA GLY A 141 47.81 26.66 -32.46
C GLY A 141 46.71 27.66 -32.85
N TYR A 142 45.62 27.23 -33.51
CA TYR A 142 44.61 28.10 -34.12
C TYR A 142 43.18 27.67 -33.73
N PRO A 143 42.73 27.97 -32.50
CA PRO A 143 41.48 27.43 -31.95
C PRO A 143 40.23 27.90 -32.72
N GLN A 144 40.15 29.16 -33.15
CA GLN A 144 38.99 29.68 -33.90
C GLN A 144 38.83 29.04 -35.29
N THR A 145 39.95 28.75 -35.95
CA THR A 145 39.95 28.04 -37.23
C THR A 145 39.46 26.61 -37.06
N ARG A 146 39.85 25.98 -35.94
CA ARG A 146 39.44 24.64 -35.57
C ARG A 146 37.94 24.54 -35.34
N THR A 147 37.36 25.49 -34.60
CA THR A 147 35.91 25.49 -34.30
C THR A 147 35.07 25.62 -35.56
N VAL A 148 35.40 26.55 -36.46
CA VAL A 148 34.68 26.71 -37.74
C VAL A 148 34.76 25.45 -38.60
N ALA A 149 35.94 24.83 -38.65
CA ALA A 149 36.15 23.61 -39.43
C ALA A 149 35.37 22.43 -38.85
N GLU A 150 35.41 22.24 -37.53
CA GLU A 150 34.68 21.19 -36.81
C GLU A 150 33.16 21.35 -36.96
N HIS A 151 32.64 22.57 -36.89
CA HIS A 151 31.23 22.90 -37.14
C HIS A 151 30.78 22.51 -38.56
N ASN A 152 31.55 22.86 -39.60
CA ASN A 152 31.25 22.48 -40.99
C ASN A 152 31.28 20.95 -41.20
N LEU A 153 32.18 20.24 -40.52
CA LEU A 153 32.20 18.76 -40.54
C LEU A 153 31.00 18.15 -39.84
N LYS A 154 30.53 18.72 -38.71
CA LYS A 154 29.29 18.30 -38.04
C LYS A 154 28.10 18.44 -38.98
N LEU A 155 27.94 19.63 -39.60
CA LEU A 155 26.84 19.93 -40.51
C LEU A 155 26.78 19.02 -41.75
N THR A 156 27.91 18.79 -42.42
CA THR A 156 27.96 17.92 -43.61
C THR A 156 27.62 16.45 -43.29
N LYS A 157 28.02 15.95 -42.12
CA LYS A 157 27.62 14.61 -41.66
C LYS A 157 26.16 14.56 -41.28
N GLY A 158 25.65 15.56 -40.55
CA GLY A 158 24.26 15.67 -40.15
C GLY A 158 23.31 15.66 -41.35
N LEU A 159 23.63 16.44 -42.40
CA LEU A 159 22.82 16.45 -43.63
C LEU A 159 22.75 15.07 -44.31
N ALA A 160 23.82 14.27 -44.29
CA ALA A 160 23.79 12.92 -44.82
C ALA A 160 22.86 12.01 -43.98
N GLN A 161 22.94 12.11 -42.65
CA GLN A 161 22.09 11.36 -41.71
C GLN A 161 20.61 11.74 -41.81
N VAL A 162 20.30 13.03 -42.00
CA VAL A 162 18.91 13.50 -42.21
C VAL A 162 18.33 12.88 -43.47
N ASN A 163 19.08 12.86 -44.58
CA ASN A 163 18.62 12.24 -45.83
C ASN A 163 18.42 10.72 -45.71
N GLU A 164 19.33 10.03 -45.02
CA GLU A 164 19.22 8.59 -44.77
C GLU A 164 17.99 8.27 -43.90
N SER A 165 17.79 9.04 -42.82
CA SER A 165 16.66 8.90 -41.92
C SER A 165 15.33 9.22 -42.59
N LEU A 166 15.29 10.25 -43.45
CA LEU A 166 14.09 10.61 -44.22
C LEU A 166 13.70 9.47 -45.17
N LEU A 167 14.67 8.89 -45.88
CA LEU A 167 14.42 7.74 -46.76
C LEU A 167 13.88 6.53 -45.99
N LEU A 168 14.41 6.27 -44.79
CA LEU A 168 13.93 5.20 -43.92
C LEU A 168 12.48 5.43 -43.49
N LEU A 169 12.13 6.66 -43.05
CA LEU A 169 10.76 7.02 -42.67
C LEU A 169 9.78 6.89 -43.84
N GLN A 170 10.17 7.30 -45.04
CA GLN A 170 9.35 7.15 -46.24
C GLN A 170 9.05 5.68 -46.58
N GLN A 171 10.02 4.78 -46.36
CA GLN A 171 9.87 3.36 -46.65
C GLN A 171 9.02 2.64 -45.60
N LEU A 172 9.31 2.86 -44.31
CA LEU A 172 8.67 2.14 -43.21
C LEU A 172 7.24 2.64 -42.94
N LEU A 173 7.00 3.96 -43.00
CA LEU A 173 5.71 4.56 -42.67
C LEU A 173 4.80 4.77 -43.89
N ALA A 174 5.00 3.98 -44.96
CA ALA A 174 4.22 4.10 -46.19
C ALA A 174 2.72 3.78 -45.99
N GLU A 175 2.41 2.84 -45.09
CA GLU A 175 1.05 2.41 -44.75
C GLU A 175 0.41 3.23 -43.60
N GLN A 176 1.15 4.18 -43.00
CA GLN A 176 0.61 5.05 -41.96
C GLN A 176 -0.22 6.17 -42.60
N GLU A 177 -1.54 6.02 -42.58
CA GLU A 177 -2.49 6.94 -43.21
C GLU A 177 -2.51 8.31 -42.52
N ASN A 178 -2.43 8.34 -41.18
CA ASN A 178 -2.41 9.56 -40.38
C ASN A 178 -0.98 9.89 -39.91
N PRO A 179 -0.25 10.85 -40.55
CA PRO A 179 1.12 11.19 -40.18
C PRO A 179 1.27 11.74 -38.76
N LEU A 180 0.21 12.36 -38.25
CA LEU A 180 0.22 13.01 -36.94
C LEU A 180 -0.19 12.05 -35.82
N GLY A 181 -0.79 10.91 -36.17
CA GLY A 181 -1.16 9.85 -35.23
C GLY A 181 0.03 9.17 -34.53
N ILE A 182 1.26 9.38 -35.02
CA ILE A 182 2.51 8.85 -34.43
C ILE A 182 3.38 9.91 -33.76
N GLN A 183 2.94 11.17 -33.76
CA GLN A 183 3.71 12.28 -33.21
C GLN A 183 4.14 12.08 -31.75
N PRO A 184 3.30 11.55 -30.84
CA PRO A 184 3.71 11.32 -29.45
C PRO A 184 4.88 10.35 -29.30
N LEU A 185 5.07 9.39 -30.23
CA LEU A 185 6.20 8.44 -30.19
C LEU A 185 7.53 9.14 -30.44
N PHE A 186 7.55 10.16 -31.29
CA PHE A 186 8.76 10.93 -31.61
C PHE A 186 9.23 11.82 -30.45
N LYS A 187 8.38 12.09 -29.45
CA LYS A 187 8.82 12.82 -28.25
C LYS A 187 9.95 12.10 -27.50
N SER A 188 9.97 10.76 -27.56
CA SER A 188 11.05 9.95 -26.97
C SER A 188 12.42 10.19 -27.60
N SER A 189 12.45 10.70 -28.84
CA SER A 189 13.66 10.90 -29.64
C SER A 189 14.02 12.38 -29.83
N ILE A 190 13.50 13.28 -28.97
CA ILE A 190 13.76 14.74 -29.04
C ILE A 190 15.24 15.08 -28.92
N SER A 191 16.04 14.25 -28.24
CA SER A 191 17.49 14.46 -28.13
C SER A 191 18.26 14.25 -29.44
N GLU A 192 17.65 13.63 -30.46
CA GLU A 192 18.29 13.30 -31.72
C GLU A 192 17.93 14.30 -32.82
N THR A 193 18.73 15.36 -32.94
CA THR A 193 18.48 16.51 -33.84
C THR A 193 18.28 16.11 -35.30
N GLU A 194 19.09 15.19 -35.83
CA GLU A 194 18.99 14.72 -37.21
C GLU A 194 17.70 13.92 -37.46
N LYS A 195 17.29 13.08 -36.50
CA LYS A 195 16.03 12.31 -36.61
C LYS A 195 14.81 13.23 -36.52
N LEU A 196 14.85 14.24 -35.65
CA LEU A 196 13.79 15.25 -35.56
C LEU A 196 13.69 16.06 -36.86
N ALA A 197 14.81 16.49 -37.44
CA ALA A 197 14.84 17.18 -38.73
C ALA A 197 14.24 16.31 -39.85
N ALA A 198 14.60 15.03 -39.91
CA ALA A 198 14.04 14.07 -40.88
C ALA A 198 12.54 13.85 -40.67
N PHE A 199 12.06 13.78 -39.43
CA PHE A 199 10.63 13.62 -39.14
C PHE A 199 9.81 14.87 -39.51
N LEU A 200 10.31 16.07 -39.22
CA LEU A 200 9.67 17.32 -39.64
C LEU A 200 9.59 17.43 -41.16
N LEU A 201 10.65 17.03 -41.87
CA LEU A 201 10.65 16.93 -43.33
C LEU A 201 9.60 15.93 -43.84
N TRP A 202 9.54 14.75 -43.23
CA TRP A 202 8.54 13.73 -43.57
C TRP A 202 7.11 14.22 -43.37
N LEU A 203 6.81 14.94 -42.29
CA LEU A 203 5.48 15.54 -42.05
C LEU A 203 5.11 16.55 -43.15
N ILE A 204 6.06 17.38 -43.57
CA ILE A 204 5.86 18.35 -44.66
C ILE A 204 5.61 17.63 -45.99
N GLU A 205 6.36 16.57 -46.31
CA GLU A 205 6.15 15.75 -47.51
C GLU A 205 4.79 15.03 -47.53
N ARG A 206 4.23 14.71 -46.35
CA ARG A 206 2.88 14.15 -46.19
C ARG A 206 1.76 15.21 -46.23
N ASN A 207 2.07 16.45 -46.66
CA ASN A 207 1.14 17.58 -46.76
C ASN A 207 0.58 18.08 -45.42
N THR A 208 1.33 17.93 -44.33
CA THR A 208 0.96 18.52 -43.04
C THR A 208 1.20 20.03 -43.04
N SER A 209 0.24 20.83 -42.58
CA SER A 209 0.39 22.30 -42.58
C SER A 209 1.37 22.75 -41.48
N VAL A 210 2.07 23.85 -41.73
CA VAL A 210 3.04 24.42 -40.76
C VAL A 210 2.39 24.73 -39.40
N GLU A 211 1.17 25.27 -39.42
CA GLU A 211 0.40 25.55 -38.20
C GLU A 211 0.14 24.25 -37.40
N THR A 212 -0.27 23.18 -38.08
CA THR A 212 -0.49 21.89 -37.42
C THR A 212 0.79 21.25 -36.89
N ILE A 213 1.94 21.45 -37.55
CA ILE A 213 3.25 21.01 -37.05
C ILE A 213 3.60 21.77 -35.77
N LEU A 214 3.39 23.09 -35.72
CA LEU A 214 3.69 23.89 -34.52
C LEU A 214 2.78 23.55 -33.35
N GLN A 215 1.49 23.28 -33.62
CA GLN A 215 0.53 22.80 -32.62
C GLN A 215 0.91 21.46 -31.99
N THR A 216 1.75 20.64 -32.64
CA THR A 216 2.27 19.38 -32.04
C THR A 216 3.21 19.60 -30.86
N GLN A 217 3.70 20.83 -30.66
CA GLN A 217 4.66 21.19 -29.62
C GLN A 217 6.03 20.51 -29.75
N LEU A 218 6.35 19.79 -30.82
CA LEU A 218 7.67 19.13 -30.97
C LEU A 218 8.85 20.12 -30.95
N LEU A 219 8.71 21.27 -31.63
CA LEU A 219 9.74 22.32 -31.61
C LEU A 219 9.82 23.04 -30.25
N HIS A 220 8.71 23.12 -29.52
CA HIS A 220 8.67 23.68 -28.18
C HIS A 220 9.34 22.74 -27.16
N ASP A 221 9.00 21.44 -27.21
CA ASP A 221 9.63 20.41 -26.39
C ASP A 221 11.15 20.31 -26.69
N PHE A 222 11.56 20.45 -27.96
CA PHE A 222 12.98 20.48 -28.36
C PHE A 222 13.72 21.72 -27.81
N LEU A 223 13.08 22.88 -27.82
CA LEU A 223 13.64 24.09 -27.21
C LEU A 223 13.76 23.92 -25.69
N ARG A 224 12.73 23.38 -25.03
CA ARG A 224 12.73 23.10 -23.58
C ARG A 224 13.84 22.12 -23.19
N TYR A 225 14.02 21.04 -23.96
CA TYR A 225 15.10 20.08 -23.73
C TYR A 225 16.50 20.73 -23.84
N ASN A 226 16.69 21.67 -24.77
CA ASN A 226 17.97 22.33 -25.04
C ASN A 226 18.13 23.72 -24.39
N MET A 227 17.27 24.09 -23.44
CA MET A 227 17.18 25.44 -22.87
C MET A 227 18.44 25.89 -22.14
N SER A 228 19.19 24.95 -21.55
CA SER A 228 20.46 25.25 -20.85
C SER A 228 21.58 25.73 -21.78
N TYR A 229 21.41 25.59 -23.10
CA TYR A 229 22.41 25.94 -24.11
C TYR A 229 21.98 27.11 -25.02
N LEU A 230 20.96 27.89 -24.64
CA LEU A 230 20.46 29.02 -25.45
C LEU A 230 21.56 30.06 -25.80
N ASP A 231 22.48 30.32 -24.87
CA ASP A 231 23.58 31.29 -25.07
C ASP A 231 24.79 30.71 -25.83
N SER A 232 24.75 29.42 -26.21
CA SER A 232 25.86 28.75 -26.90
C SER A 232 25.69 28.80 -28.43
N GLU A 233 26.74 29.25 -29.13
CA GLU A 233 26.81 29.18 -30.61
C GLU A 233 26.78 27.73 -31.13
N ASP A 234 27.16 26.74 -30.30
CA ASP A 234 27.15 25.31 -30.64
C ASP A 234 25.85 24.59 -30.19
N SER A 235 24.79 25.34 -29.87
CA SER A 235 23.50 24.79 -29.44
C SER A 235 22.86 23.91 -30.51
N ASP A 236 22.27 22.79 -30.08
CA ASP A 236 21.52 21.90 -30.98
C ASP A 236 20.25 22.58 -31.55
N ILE A 237 19.78 23.67 -30.93
CA ILE A 237 18.73 24.55 -31.49
C ILE A 237 19.22 25.21 -32.77
N HIS A 238 20.33 25.94 -32.72
CA HIS A 238 20.92 26.57 -33.90
C HIS A 238 21.26 25.53 -34.96
N TYR A 239 21.80 24.38 -34.55
CA TYR A 239 22.11 23.27 -35.44
C TYR A 239 20.88 22.69 -36.15
N LEU A 240 19.74 22.50 -35.46
CA LEU A 240 18.48 22.02 -36.06
C LEU A 240 18.02 22.96 -37.19
N TYR A 241 17.93 24.26 -36.92
CA TYR A 241 17.46 25.23 -37.91
C TYR A 241 18.46 25.40 -39.07
N GLN A 242 19.77 25.27 -38.80
CA GLN A 242 20.77 25.18 -39.86
C GLN A 242 20.54 23.96 -40.75
N LEU A 243 20.32 22.77 -40.19
CA LEU A 243 20.00 21.56 -40.96
C LEU A 243 18.75 21.77 -41.81
N LEU A 244 17.65 22.25 -41.21
CA LEU A 244 16.38 22.51 -41.90
C LEU A 244 16.55 23.52 -43.05
N SER A 245 17.36 24.58 -42.88
CA SER A 245 17.57 25.62 -43.90
C SER A 245 18.17 25.12 -45.22
N HIS A 246 18.79 23.93 -45.23
CA HIS A 246 19.31 23.30 -46.45
C HIS A 246 18.20 22.66 -47.30
N PHE A 247 16.99 22.50 -46.74
CA PHE A 247 15.84 21.92 -47.40
C PHE A 247 14.79 23.01 -47.69
N PRO A 248 14.55 23.38 -48.96
CA PRO A 248 13.68 24.52 -49.30
C PRO A 248 12.22 24.33 -48.85
N GLN A 249 11.77 23.09 -48.65
CA GLN A 249 10.41 22.78 -48.19
C GLN A 249 10.16 23.22 -46.73
N THR A 250 11.21 23.41 -45.92
CA THR A 250 11.09 23.78 -44.50
C THR A 250 11.05 25.30 -44.29
N ALA A 251 11.37 26.10 -45.31
CA ALA A 251 11.38 27.56 -45.24
C ALA A 251 10.13 28.17 -44.55
N PRO A 252 8.88 27.78 -44.87
CA PRO A 252 7.71 28.34 -44.19
C PRO A 252 7.61 27.91 -42.72
N LEU A 253 8.11 26.73 -42.34
CA LEU A 253 8.17 26.28 -40.95
C LEU A 253 9.19 27.10 -40.16
N ILE A 254 10.35 27.37 -40.74
CA ILE A 254 11.41 28.19 -40.12
C ILE A 254 10.91 29.63 -39.91
N GLU A 255 10.28 30.24 -40.93
CA GLU A 255 9.75 31.61 -40.82
C GLU A 255 8.68 31.73 -39.73
N GLN A 256 7.80 30.73 -39.59
CA GLN A 256 6.79 30.71 -38.53
C GLN A 256 7.39 30.43 -37.15
N ALA A 257 8.38 29.54 -37.03
CA ALA A 257 9.07 29.26 -35.77
C ALA A 257 9.74 30.52 -35.18
N LYS A 258 10.28 31.41 -36.03
CA LYS A 258 10.90 32.70 -35.63
C LYS A 258 9.96 33.70 -34.97
N ILE A 259 8.65 33.55 -35.20
CA ILE A 259 7.61 34.42 -34.65
C ILE A 259 6.70 33.69 -33.66
N THR A 260 7.00 32.43 -33.34
CA THR A 260 6.25 31.64 -32.36
C THR A 260 6.97 31.67 -31.03
N SER A 261 6.28 31.97 -29.93
CA SER A 261 6.86 32.05 -28.59
C SER A 261 7.14 30.66 -27.99
N CYS A 262 8.17 30.57 -27.16
CA CYS A 262 8.30 29.48 -26.20
C CYS A 262 7.13 29.50 -25.21
N ASP A 263 6.69 28.33 -24.79
CA ASP A 263 5.58 28.10 -23.86
C ASP A 263 6.04 27.89 -22.39
N GLU A 264 7.35 27.91 -22.14
CA GLU A 264 7.93 27.77 -20.79
C GLU A 264 7.89 29.09 -20.01
N ARG A 265 7.49 29.00 -18.75
CA ARG A 265 7.29 30.17 -17.89
C ARG A 265 8.60 30.94 -17.69
N GLY A 266 8.60 32.22 -18.04
CA GLY A 266 9.77 33.10 -17.98
C GLY A 266 10.61 33.15 -19.26
N PHE A 267 10.31 32.30 -20.25
CA PHE A 267 10.98 32.25 -21.55
C PHE A 267 10.05 32.63 -22.71
N GLU A 268 8.85 33.17 -22.44
CA GLU A 268 7.82 33.47 -23.44
C GLU A 268 8.25 34.51 -24.49
N ARG A 269 9.37 35.18 -24.26
CA ARG A 269 9.99 36.15 -25.18
C ARG A 269 10.98 35.52 -26.17
N TYR A 270 11.37 34.27 -25.96
CA TYR A 270 12.22 33.52 -26.88
C TYR A 270 11.34 32.95 -27.99
N ALA A 271 11.80 33.10 -29.24
CA ALA A 271 11.23 32.38 -30.37
C ALA A 271 11.71 30.92 -30.39
N LEU A 272 11.04 30.05 -31.14
CA LEU A 272 11.39 28.62 -31.20
C LEU A 272 12.76 28.35 -31.85
N ASP A 273 13.37 29.34 -32.50
CA ASP A 273 14.76 29.28 -32.99
C ASP A 273 15.80 29.64 -31.91
N GLY A 274 15.35 29.95 -30.69
CA GLY A 274 16.21 30.29 -29.56
C GLY A 274 16.58 31.77 -29.48
N GLU A 275 16.11 32.62 -30.40
CA GLU A 275 16.39 34.06 -30.36
C GLU A 275 15.43 34.82 -29.42
N LEU A 276 15.98 35.68 -28.57
CA LEU A 276 15.19 36.58 -27.72
C LEU A 276 14.60 37.72 -28.55
N LYS A 277 13.27 37.89 -28.50
CA LYS A 277 12.55 38.93 -29.25
C LYS A 277 12.02 40.07 -28.36
N GLU A 278 11.62 41.16 -29.00
CA GLU A 278 10.99 42.31 -28.34
C GLU A 278 9.57 41.96 -27.85
N GLU A 279 9.09 42.63 -26.80
CA GLU A 279 7.77 42.35 -26.23
C GLU A 279 6.65 42.53 -27.27
N GLY A 280 5.81 41.50 -27.44
CA GLY A 280 4.68 41.50 -28.39
C GLY A 280 5.03 41.11 -29.84
N SER A 281 6.29 40.76 -30.13
CA SER A 281 6.71 40.34 -31.48
C SER A 281 6.61 38.84 -31.76
N VAL A 282 6.38 38.03 -30.72
CA VAL A 282 6.13 36.58 -30.82
C VAL A 282 4.67 36.27 -30.49
N GLN A 283 4.13 35.24 -31.16
CA GLN A 283 2.76 34.77 -31.03
C GLN A 283 2.75 33.44 -30.28
N SER A 284 1.85 33.32 -29.30
CA SER A 284 1.57 32.05 -28.64
C SER A 284 0.66 31.21 -29.52
N ILE A 285 1.00 29.94 -29.71
CA ILE A 285 0.16 28.96 -30.39
C ILE A 285 -0.39 28.01 -29.33
N ASP A 286 -1.71 27.91 -29.27
CA ASP A 286 -2.36 26.98 -28.35
C ASP A 286 -1.99 25.53 -28.72
N PRO A 287 -1.52 24.72 -27.77
CA PRO A 287 -1.20 23.32 -28.03
C PRO A 287 -2.48 22.54 -28.35
N GLU A 288 -2.41 21.69 -29.38
CA GLU A 288 -3.48 20.74 -29.69
C GLU A 288 -2.98 19.34 -29.35
N GLU A 289 -3.41 18.80 -28.20
CA GLU A 289 -3.11 17.43 -27.80
C GLU A 289 -3.84 16.45 -28.72
N ARG A 290 -3.08 15.79 -29.60
CA ARG A 290 -3.64 14.80 -30.53
C ARG A 290 -3.47 13.40 -29.97
N THR A 291 -4.54 12.61 -30.06
CA THR A 291 -4.52 11.20 -29.68
C THR A 291 -3.70 10.41 -30.70
N LEU A 292 -2.98 9.40 -30.20
CA LEU A 292 -2.36 8.39 -31.05
C LEU A 292 -3.41 7.79 -32.00
N ASP A 293 -3.02 7.57 -33.25
CA ASP A 293 -3.89 7.02 -34.28
C ASP A 293 -3.06 6.17 -35.24
N PHE A 294 -3.02 4.87 -34.96
CA PHE A 294 -2.25 3.91 -35.73
C PHE A 294 -3.10 3.32 -36.85
N SER A 295 -2.53 3.21 -38.06
CA SER A 295 -3.20 2.50 -39.15
C SER A 295 -3.10 0.98 -38.92
N PRO A 296 -4.22 0.24 -38.83
CA PRO A 296 -4.24 -1.13 -38.37
C PRO A 296 -3.87 -2.12 -39.50
N THR A 297 -2.58 -2.19 -39.83
CA THR A 297 -2.03 -3.19 -40.76
C THR A 297 -0.79 -3.86 -40.16
N ALA A 298 -0.55 -5.13 -40.50
CA ALA A 298 0.60 -5.88 -40.00
C ALA A 298 1.95 -5.24 -40.39
N ASN A 299 2.07 -4.79 -41.64
CA ASN A 299 3.29 -4.12 -42.10
C ASN A 299 3.55 -2.79 -41.36
N ASN A 300 2.48 -2.04 -41.05
CA ASN A 300 2.60 -0.80 -40.28
C ASN A 300 2.95 -1.09 -38.81
N PHE A 301 2.39 -2.16 -38.22
CA PHE A 301 2.77 -2.61 -36.88
C PHE A 301 4.27 -2.96 -36.82
N ASP A 302 4.76 -3.78 -37.75
CA ASP A 302 6.17 -4.16 -37.84
C ASP A 302 7.07 -2.94 -38.07
N ALA A 303 6.64 -2.00 -38.92
CA ALA A 303 7.37 -0.76 -39.20
C ALA A 303 7.47 0.16 -37.96
N LEU A 304 6.37 0.34 -37.22
CA LEU A 304 6.35 1.14 -36.00
C LEU A 304 7.19 0.49 -34.90
N TYR A 305 7.11 -0.83 -34.74
CA TYR A 305 7.95 -1.56 -33.81
C TYR A 305 9.43 -1.48 -34.20
N GLN A 306 9.78 -1.60 -35.48
CA GLN A 306 11.15 -1.44 -35.95
C GLN A 306 11.73 -0.05 -35.68
N LEU A 307 10.89 1.00 -35.72
CA LEU A 307 11.31 2.39 -35.50
C LEU A 307 11.40 2.76 -34.02
N PHE A 308 10.49 2.27 -33.17
CA PHE A 308 10.34 2.76 -31.79
C PHE A 308 10.46 1.67 -30.70
N GLY A 309 10.52 0.39 -31.07
CA GLY A 309 10.68 -0.73 -30.14
C GLY A 309 9.65 -0.75 -29.00
N SER A 310 10.12 -0.89 -27.77
CA SER A 310 9.25 -0.95 -26.59
C SER A 310 8.43 0.32 -26.35
N ALA A 311 8.94 1.50 -26.76
CA ALA A 311 8.19 2.75 -26.64
C ALA A 311 6.89 2.71 -27.48
N PHE A 312 6.93 2.05 -28.64
CA PHE A 312 5.72 1.77 -29.41
C PHE A 312 4.81 0.77 -28.71
N LEU A 313 5.33 -0.34 -28.18
CA LEU A 313 4.50 -1.35 -27.49
C LEU A 313 3.69 -0.76 -26.32
N HIS A 314 4.29 0.13 -25.52
CA HIS A 314 3.57 0.84 -24.44
C HIS A 314 2.39 1.65 -24.97
N GLN A 315 2.63 2.43 -26.03
CA GLN A 315 1.63 3.30 -26.62
C GLN A 315 0.58 2.54 -27.44
N ALA A 316 0.96 1.42 -28.05
CA ALA A 316 0.05 0.52 -28.75
C ALA A 316 -0.96 -0.12 -27.79
N LEU A 317 -0.54 -0.50 -26.59
CA LEU A 317 -1.44 -0.97 -25.53
C LEU A 317 -2.38 0.12 -25.05
N ASN A 318 -1.87 1.33 -24.78
CA ASN A 318 -2.71 2.48 -24.39
C ASN A 318 -3.76 2.80 -25.47
N TRP A 319 -3.37 2.74 -26.73
CA TRP A 319 -4.28 2.96 -27.85
C TRP A 319 -5.38 1.89 -27.93
N LEU A 320 -5.02 0.62 -27.72
CA LEU A 320 -5.98 -0.48 -27.68
C LEU A 320 -7.02 -0.29 -26.55
N ALA A 321 -6.60 0.17 -25.37
CA ALA A 321 -7.50 0.45 -24.26
C ALA A 321 -8.54 1.54 -24.57
N VAL A 322 -8.22 2.48 -25.46
CA VAL A 322 -9.10 3.61 -25.81
C VAL A 322 -10.03 3.28 -26.98
N ASN A 323 -9.52 2.57 -27.99
CA ASN A 323 -10.24 2.38 -29.26
C ASN A 323 -10.91 1.00 -29.41
N GLU A 324 -10.58 0.03 -28.55
CA GLU A 324 -11.16 -1.33 -28.55
C GLU A 324 -11.13 -2.04 -29.94
N ASP A 325 -10.09 -1.77 -30.75
CA ASP A 325 -9.98 -2.31 -32.10
C ASP A 325 -9.58 -3.80 -32.10
N GLU A 326 -10.43 -4.65 -32.66
CA GLU A 326 -10.25 -6.10 -32.69
C GLU A 326 -9.07 -6.54 -33.57
N HIS A 327 -8.76 -5.81 -34.66
CA HIS A 327 -7.65 -6.16 -35.55
C HIS A 327 -6.31 -5.88 -34.87
N TRP A 328 -6.19 -4.74 -34.20
CA TRP A 328 -5.02 -4.35 -33.43
C TRP A 328 -4.80 -5.24 -32.20
N SER A 329 -5.88 -5.66 -31.53
CA SER A 329 -5.83 -6.64 -30.44
C SER A 329 -5.17 -7.95 -30.89
N ASN A 330 -5.56 -8.47 -32.05
CA ASN A 330 -5.01 -9.72 -32.58
C ASN A 330 -3.51 -9.59 -32.94
N LEU A 331 -3.10 -8.47 -33.54
CA LEU A 331 -1.69 -8.22 -33.88
C LEU A 331 -0.82 -8.13 -32.61
N LEU A 332 -1.30 -7.43 -31.58
CA LEU A 332 -0.60 -7.35 -30.29
C LEU A 332 -0.55 -8.71 -29.60
N GLU A 333 -1.64 -9.48 -29.58
CA GLU A 333 -1.67 -10.83 -29.02
C GLU A 333 -0.64 -11.74 -29.72
N GLU A 334 -0.59 -11.74 -31.06
CA GLU A 334 0.38 -12.55 -31.81
C GLU A 334 1.83 -12.17 -31.50
N HIS A 335 2.13 -10.86 -31.42
CA HIS A 335 3.48 -10.39 -31.15
C HIS A 335 3.93 -10.66 -29.70
N LEU A 336 3.09 -10.37 -28.70
CA LEU A 336 3.39 -10.56 -27.29
C LEU A 336 3.61 -12.04 -26.94
N ASN A 337 2.92 -12.96 -27.62
CA ASN A 337 3.08 -14.40 -27.45
C ASN A 337 4.14 -15.01 -28.37
N SER A 338 4.92 -14.20 -29.09
CA SER A 338 6.01 -14.69 -29.92
C SER A 338 7.22 -15.11 -29.06
N PRO A 339 7.98 -16.16 -29.43
CA PRO A 339 9.13 -16.63 -28.64
C PRO A 339 10.22 -15.58 -28.43
N ALA A 340 10.40 -14.67 -29.40
CA ALA A 340 11.35 -13.57 -29.30
C ALA A 340 10.94 -12.57 -28.21
N CYS A 341 9.68 -12.11 -28.24
CA CYS A 341 9.16 -11.15 -27.26
C CYS A 341 9.14 -11.72 -25.84
N LEU A 342 8.74 -12.99 -25.68
CA LEU A 342 8.63 -13.66 -24.38
C LEU A 342 9.94 -13.69 -23.59
N THR A 343 11.07 -13.85 -24.26
CA THR A 343 12.37 -14.03 -23.58
C THR A 343 13.05 -12.73 -23.19
N THR A 344 12.84 -11.65 -23.95
CA THR A 344 13.62 -10.41 -23.80
C THR A 344 12.78 -9.18 -23.47
N GLU A 345 11.58 -9.05 -24.01
CA GLU A 345 10.85 -7.77 -24.03
C GLU A 345 9.61 -7.78 -23.15
N LEU A 346 8.85 -8.87 -23.14
CA LEU A 346 7.64 -8.99 -22.33
C LEU A 346 7.91 -8.78 -20.82
N PRO A 347 9.00 -9.32 -20.22
CA PRO A 347 9.30 -9.04 -18.82
C PRO A 347 9.56 -7.57 -18.53
N ALA A 348 10.28 -6.89 -19.43
CA ALA A 348 10.57 -5.46 -19.30
C ALA A 348 9.28 -4.62 -19.45
N LEU A 349 8.41 -5.00 -20.38
CA LEU A 349 7.10 -4.40 -20.60
C LEU A 349 6.19 -4.55 -19.38
N ILE A 350 6.13 -5.74 -18.78
CA ILE A 350 5.34 -5.99 -17.57
C ILE A 350 5.84 -5.14 -16.40
N ASN A 351 7.16 -5.10 -16.15
CA ASN A 351 7.73 -4.29 -15.07
C ASN A 351 7.51 -2.79 -15.31
N TYR A 352 7.66 -2.31 -16.55
CA TYR A 352 7.40 -0.91 -16.88
C TYR A 352 5.95 -0.53 -16.64
N ILE A 353 5.00 -1.34 -17.11
CA ILE A 353 3.57 -1.09 -16.93
C ILE A 353 3.20 -1.15 -15.44
N ALA A 354 3.75 -2.11 -14.69
CA ALA A 354 3.53 -2.21 -13.24
C ALA A 354 4.00 -0.97 -12.48
N LYS A 355 5.01 -0.25 -13.00
CA LYS A 355 5.52 0.98 -12.39
C LYS A 355 4.78 2.23 -12.84
N GLU A 356 4.57 2.40 -14.15
CA GLU A 356 4.08 3.67 -14.72
C GLU A 356 2.57 3.70 -14.93
N ASN A 357 1.92 2.56 -15.21
CA ASN A 357 0.47 2.51 -15.42
C ASN A 357 -0.14 1.14 -15.02
N PRO A 358 -0.29 0.86 -13.71
CA PRO A 358 -0.73 -0.44 -13.21
C PRO A 358 -2.11 -0.88 -13.71
N GLN A 359 -2.98 0.07 -14.06
CA GLN A 359 -4.34 -0.21 -14.55
C GLN A 359 -4.32 -0.98 -15.89
N MET A 360 -3.24 -0.85 -16.66
CA MET A 360 -3.06 -1.54 -17.94
C MET A 360 -2.59 -2.99 -17.80
N LEU A 361 -2.22 -3.44 -16.60
CA LEU A 361 -1.84 -4.83 -16.35
C LEU A 361 -3.00 -5.80 -16.63
N GLU A 362 -4.26 -5.37 -16.43
CA GLU A 362 -5.45 -6.17 -16.75
C GLU A 362 -5.55 -6.44 -18.26
N LEU A 363 -5.40 -5.39 -19.08
CA LEU A 363 -5.40 -5.50 -20.53
C LEU A 363 -4.23 -6.36 -21.00
N LEU A 364 -3.03 -6.12 -20.48
CA LEU A 364 -1.84 -6.90 -20.83
C LEU A 364 -2.01 -8.38 -20.46
N ALA A 365 -2.54 -8.67 -19.27
CA ALA A 365 -2.82 -10.03 -18.83
C ALA A 365 -3.82 -10.74 -19.74
N SER A 366 -4.80 -10.02 -20.31
CA SER A 366 -5.78 -10.59 -21.25
C SER A 366 -5.19 -10.97 -22.61
N LEU A 367 -4.09 -10.33 -23.02
CA LEU A 367 -3.41 -10.56 -24.30
C LEU A 367 -2.33 -11.66 -24.22
N ILE A 368 -1.96 -12.11 -23.02
CA ILE A 368 -0.94 -13.15 -22.84
C ILE A 368 -1.64 -14.51 -22.69
N ARG A 369 -1.24 -15.48 -23.52
CA ARG A 369 -1.76 -16.85 -23.49
C ARG A 369 -1.20 -17.62 -22.28
N ILE A 370 -1.94 -18.62 -21.81
CA ILE A 370 -1.55 -19.44 -20.66
C ILE A 370 -0.23 -20.18 -20.92
N GLU A 371 -0.01 -20.66 -22.14
CA GLU A 371 1.25 -21.36 -22.50
C GLU A 371 2.48 -20.44 -22.41
N SER A 372 2.30 -19.15 -22.72
CA SER A 372 3.33 -18.13 -22.60
C SER A 372 3.66 -17.81 -21.14
N LEU A 373 2.63 -17.79 -20.29
CA LEU A 373 2.80 -17.61 -18.85
C LEU A 373 3.53 -18.77 -18.19
N ASP A 374 3.19 -20.01 -18.56
CA ASP A 374 3.88 -21.21 -18.07
C ASP A 374 5.37 -21.20 -18.47
N LEU A 375 5.68 -20.72 -19.67
CA LEU A 375 7.07 -20.57 -20.13
C LEU A 375 7.83 -19.54 -19.28
N LEU A 376 7.22 -18.40 -18.96
CA LEU A 376 7.84 -17.37 -18.11
C LEU A 376 8.03 -17.83 -16.65
N LEU A 377 7.08 -18.63 -16.12
CA LEU A 377 7.25 -19.28 -14.83
C LEU A 377 8.40 -20.29 -14.85
N SER A 378 8.50 -21.08 -15.91
CA SER A 378 9.58 -22.06 -16.08
C SER A 378 10.97 -21.42 -16.23
N SER A 379 11.02 -20.18 -16.73
CA SER A 379 12.25 -19.38 -16.84
C SER A 379 12.57 -18.55 -15.59
N GLN A 380 11.79 -18.72 -14.51
CA GLN A 380 11.95 -18.04 -13.21
C GLN A 380 11.93 -16.50 -13.31
N ASN A 381 11.20 -15.95 -14.29
CA ASN A 381 11.14 -14.50 -14.46
C ASN A 381 10.16 -13.83 -13.50
N GLY A 382 10.66 -12.93 -12.64
CA GLY A 382 9.87 -12.29 -11.59
C GLY A 382 8.78 -11.33 -12.08
N ALA A 383 8.86 -10.85 -13.32
CA ALA A 383 7.86 -9.95 -13.88
C ALA A 383 6.44 -10.56 -13.88
N VAL A 384 6.33 -11.90 -14.01
CA VAL A 384 5.05 -12.63 -14.01
C VAL A 384 4.24 -12.36 -12.73
N MET A 385 4.90 -12.06 -11.61
CA MET A 385 4.22 -11.85 -10.33
C MET A 385 3.28 -10.63 -10.37
N HIS A 386 3.56 -9.63 -11.19
CA HIS A 386 2.67 -8.47 -11.38
C HIS A 386 1.34 -8.84 -12.05
N LEU A 387 1.27 -9.97 -12.76
CA LEU A 387 0.07 -10.44 -13.45
C LEU A 387 -0.82 -11.34 -12.58
N LEU A 388 -0.36 -11.74 -11.38
CA LEU A 388 -1.12 -12.59 -10.45
C LEU A 388 -2.52 -12.05 -10.08
N PRO A 389 -2.73 -10.73 -9.87
CA PRO A 389 -4.06 -10.21 -9.54
C PRO A 389 -5.11 -10.48 -10.64
N TYR A 390 -4.66 -10.58 -11.89
CA TYR A 390 -5.51 -10.72 -13.07
C TYR A 390 -5.60 -12.16 -13.56
N ASN A 391 -4.58 -12.97 -13.29
CA ASN A 391 -4.52 -14.39 -13.62
C ASN A 391 -4.26 -15.22 -12.35
N PRO A 392 -5.25 -15.36 -11.44
CA PRO A 392 -5.03 -15.95 -10.13
C PRO A 392 -4.74 -17.47 -10.19
N GLU A 393 -5.08 -18.15 -11.29
CA GLU A 393 -4.78 -19.57 -11.52
C GLU A 393 -3.26 -19.84 -11.62
N LEU A 394 -2.45 -18.83 -11.91
CA LEU A 394 -0.98 -18.89 -11.86
C LEU A 394 -0.44 -19.28 -10.48
N LEU A 395 -1.12 -18.91 -9.39
CA LEU A 395 -0.64 -19.26 -8.05
C LEU A 395 -0.75 -20.77 -7.81
N ASP A 396 -1.66 -21.46 -8.48
CA ASP A 396 -1.87 -22.90 -8.32
C ASP A 396 -0.80 -23.74 -9.05
N SER A 397 -0.06 -23.15 -9.99
CA SER A 397 1.06 -23.79 -10.69
C SER A 397 2.43 -23.58 -10.00
N ILE A 398 2.47 -22.81 -8.91
CA ILE A 398 3.71 -22.47 -8.20
C ILE A 398 3.81 -23.25 -6.88
N ASP A 399 4.75 -24.19 -6.81
CA ASP A 399 5.09 -24.92 -5.59
C ASP A 399 5.94 -24.11 -4.60
N ALA A 400 5.83 -24.40 -3.29
CA ALA A 400 6.63 -23.76 -2.23
C ALA A 400 8.16 -23.81 -2.43
N PRO A 401 8.80 -24.94 -2.82
CA PRO A 401 10.22 -24.97 -3.15
C PRO A 401 10.60 -24.09 -4.35
N SER A 402 9.69 -23.93 -5.33
CA SER A 402 9.89 -23.05 -6.48
C SER A 402 9.89 -21.58 -6.08
N ILE A 403 9.10 -21.19 -5.08
CA ILE A 403 9.12 -19.82 -4.51
C ILE A 403 10.44 -19.54 -3.78
N ALA A 404 11.00 -20.54 -3.08
CA ALA A 404 12.27 -20.39 -2.39
C ALA A 404 13.45 -20.26 -3.36
N SER A 405 13.51 -21.05 -4.43
CA SER A 405 14.51 -20.90 -5.49
C SER A 405 14.36 -19.56 -6.22
N PHE A 406 13.12 -19.15 -6.46
CA PHE A 406 12.78 -17.88 -7.08
C PHE A 406 13.26 -16.67 -6.27
N ILE A 407 13.03 -16.65 -4.95
CA ILE A 407 13.55 -15.59 -4.06
C ILE A 407 15.08 -15.51 -4.13
N GLN A 408 15.78 -16.65 -4.26
CA GLN A 408 17.24 -16.67 -4.38
C GLN A 408 17.73 -16.14 -5.74
N GLU A 409 17.06 -16.48 -6.85
CA GLU A 409 17.46 -16.00 -8.18
C GLU A 409 17.17 -14.51 -8.39
N ILE A 410 16.05 -13.97 -7.88
CA ILE A 410 15.77 -12.53 -8.01
C ILE A 410 16.77 -11.69 -7.22
N ARG A 411 17.15 -12.12 -6.00
CA ARG A 411 18.20 -11.46 -5.21
C ARG A 411 19.54 -11.37 -5.94
N ALA A 412 19.79 -12.22 -6.93
CA ALA A 412 21.04 -12.21 -7.71
C ALA A 412 20.99 -11.34 -8.98
N ASN A 413 19.81 -11.06 -9.54
CA ASN A 413 19.68 -10.57 -10.93
C ASN A 413 18.89 -9.27 -11.13
N VAL A 414 18.24 -8.70 -10.10
CA VAL A 414 17.30 -7.57 -10.25
C VAL A 414 17.69 -6.38 -9.35
N ALA A 415 17.44 -5.14 -9.80
CA ALA A 415 17.63 -3.95 -8.99
C ALA A 415 16.67 -3.96 -7.77
N SER A 416 17.12 -3.46 -6.62
CA SER A 416 16.45 -3.67 -5.32
C SER A 416 14.98 -3.20 -5.24
N TYR A 417 14.58 -2.21 -6.05
CA TYR A 417 13.21 -1.70 -6.09
C TYR A 417 12.23 -2.69 -6.75
N ASP A 418 12.61 -3.30 -7.87
CA ASP A 418 11.76 -4.22 -8.62
C ASP A 418 11.55 -5.53 -7.84
N LEU A 419 12.54 -5.95 -7.03
CA LEU A 419 12.43 -7.09 -6.12
C LEU A 419 11.29 -6.92 -5.11
N ILE A 420 11.21 -5.77 -4.44
CA ILE A 420 10.17 -5.52 -3.42
C ILE A 420 8.79 -5.42 -4.07
N ALA A 421 8.68 -4.80 -5.25
CA ALA A 421 7.42 -4.72 -5.98
C ALA A 421 6.91 -6.11 -6.42
N GLN A 422 7.80 -6.97 -6.93
CA GLN A 422 7.47 -8.34 -7.32
C GLN A 422 7.10 -9.21 -6.11
N LEU A 423 7.87 -9.13 -5.01
CA LEU A 423 7.55 -9.83 -3.76
C LEU A 423 6.24 -9.34 -3.16
N SER A 424 5.92 -8.05 -3.27
CA SER A 424 4.67 -7.46 -2.78
C SER A 424 3.46 -7.97 -3.55
N ALA A 425 3.54 -8.04 -4.89
CA ALA A 425 2.48 -8.61 -5.71
C ALA A 425 2.23 -10.10 -5.38
N LEU A 426 3.32 -10.87 -5.25
CA LEU A 426 3.25 -12.27 -4.82
C LEU A 426 2.68 -12.40 -3.40
N PHE A 427 3.06 -11.50 -2.49
CA PHE A 427 2.59 -11.50 -1.12
C PHE A 427 1.09 -11.20 -1.04
N ASP A 428 0.58 -10.15 -1.72
CA ASP A 428 -0.85 -9.82 -1.74
C ASP A 428 -1.68 -10.97 -2.30
N ALA A 429 -1.24 -11.59 -3.41
CA ALA A 429 -1.90 -12.77 -3.99
C ALA A 429 -1.91 -13.96 -3.01
N SER A 430 -0.80 -14.20 -2.31
CA SER A 430 -0.70 -15.27 -1.31
C SER A 430 -1.62 -15.03 -0.10
N LEU A 431 -1.76 -13.78 0.34
CA LEU A 431 -2.62 -13.40 1.46
C LEU A 431 -4.10 -13.59 1.13
N GLN A 432 -4.51 -13.21 -0.08
CA GLN A 432 -5.89 -13.36 -0.55
C GLN A 432 -6.33 -14.84 -0.60
N ARG A 433 -5.39 -15.76 -0.86
CA ARG A 433 -5.65 -17.21 -0.97
C ARG A 433 -5.26 -18.02 0.27
N HIS A 434 -4.77 -17.38 1.34
CA HIS A 434 -4.24 -18.04 2.54
C HIS A 434 -3.20 -19.14 2.22
N HIS A 435 -2.30 -18.86 1.29
CA HIS A 435 -1.30 -19.81 0.83
C HIS A 435 -0.21 -20.08 1.88
N GLU A 436 0.34 -21.30 1.93
CA GLU A 436 1.29 -21.73 2.98
C GLU A 436 2.65 -20.98 2.93
N THR A 437 2.95 -20.30 1.84
CA THR A 437 4.25 -19.61 1.60
C THR A 437 4.27 -18.15 2.04
N SER A 438 3.14 -17.58 2.49
CA SER A 438 3.08 -16.19 2.96
C SER A 438 4.14 -15.85 4.03
N PRO A 439 4.48 -16.71 5.01
CA PRO A 439 5.55 -16.42 5.96
C PRO A 439 6.94 -16.26 5.30
N LEU A 440 7.26 -17.11 4.32
CA LEU A 440 8.55 -17.08 3.62
C LEU A 440 8.70 -15.80 2.79
N ILE A 441 7.62 -15.39 2.11
CA ILE A 441 7.61 -14.15 1.31
C ILE A 441 7.70 -12.93 2.22
N PHE A 442 6.96 -12.91 3.34
CA PHE A 442 7.06 -11.86 4.34
C PHE A 442 8.50 -11.72 4.85
N ASP A 443 9.15 -12.83 5.22
CA ASP A 443 10.54 -12.81 5.67
C ASP A 443 11.50 -12.29 4.60
N ALA A 444 11.29 -12.68 3.33
CA ALA A 444 12.10 -12.21 2.22
C ALA A 444 11.96 -10.69 1.97
N ILE A 445 10.76 -10.13 2.14
CA ILE A 445 10.51 -8.68 2.06
C ILE A 445 11.25 -7.96 3.19
N ILE A 446 11.11 -8.43 4.43
CA ILE A 446 11.78 -7.80 5.59
C ILE A 446 13.30 -7.82 5.45
N ASP A 447 13.88 -8.94 5.02
CA ASP A 447 15.32 -9.05 4.79
C ASP A 447 15.80 -8.09 3.69
N SER A 448 15.02 -7.93 2.62
CA SER A 448 15.34 -6.99 1.53
C SER A 448 15.24 -5.52 1.99
N LEU A 449 14.36 -5.23 2.95
CA LEU A 449 14.25 -3.91 3.58
C LEU A 449 15.41 -3.59 4.52
N TYR A 450 16.10 -4.58 5.10
CA TYR A 450 17.34 -4.33 5.86
C TYR A 450 18.45 -3.76 4.98
N GLU A 451 18.55 -4.24 3.74
CA GLU A 451 19.53 -3.75 2.76
C GLU A 451 19.09 -2.41 2.13
N ASN A 452 17.78 -2.11 2.11
CA ASN A 452 17.20 -0.93 1.47
C ASN A 452 16.32 -0.13 2.43
N SER A 453 16.92 0.42 3.49
CA SER A 453 16.18 1.07 4.58
C SER A 453 15.35 2.29 4.17
N HIS A 454 15.61 2.90 3.01
CA HIS A 454 14.87 4.05 2.49
C HIS A 454 13.47 3.70 1.96
N LEU A 455 13.20 2.41 1.68
CA LEU A 455 11.91 1.94 1.16
C LEU A 455 10.88 1.70 2.26
N VAL A 456 11.25 1.92 3.51
CA VAL A 456 10.34 1.84 4.65
C VAL A 456 9.33 3.01 4.65
N ASP A 457 9.62 4.11 3.94
CA ASP A 457 8.72 5.26 3.84
C ASP A 457 7.56 5.06 2.84
N ASP A 458 7.45 3.89 2.21
CA ASP A 458 6.37 3.55 1.28
C ASP A 458 5.10 3.09 2.03
N ASP A 459 4.11 3.97 2.09
CA ASP A 459 2.82 3.74 2.76
C ASP A 459 2.04 2.55 2.17
N GLU A 460 2.16 2.27 0.86
CA GLU A 460 1.45 1.17 0.21
C GLU A 460 2.03 -0.18 0.62
N LEU A 461 3.37 -0.26 0.71
CA LEU A 461 4.08 -1.44 1.19
C LEU A 461 3.75 -1.71 2.66
N ILE A 462 3.75 -0.68 3.52
CA ILE A 462 3.36 -0.83 4.93
C ILE A 462 1.90 -1.31 5.04
N ALA A 463 0.99 -0.73 4.27
CA ALA A 463 -0.43 -1.13 4.25
C ALA A 463 -0.61 -2.59 3.80
N LEU A 464 0.21 -3.07 2.86
CA LEU A 464 0.23 -4.48 2.48
C LEU A 464 0.73 -5.38 3.61
N LEU A 465 1.84 -5.02 4.26
CA LEU A 465 2.36 -5.76 5.41
C LEU A 465 1.37 -5.76 6.59
N GLU A 466 0.56 -4.72 6.75
CA GLU A 466 -0.53 -4.62 7.72
C GLU A 466 -1.61 -5.68 7.57
N LYS A 467 -1.90 -6.11 6.33
CA LYS A 467 -2.90 -7.16 6.06
C LYS A 467 -2.49 -8.52 6.62
N TYR A 468 -1.21 -8.73 6.95
CA TYR A 468 -0.71 -10.02 7.43
C TYR A 468 -1.01 -10.24 8.93
N PRO A 469 -1.83 -11.26 9.30
CA PRO A 469 -2.30 -11.44 10.67
C PRO A 469 -1.19 -11.72 11.68
N TYR A 470 -0.07 -12.34 11.25
CA TYR A 470 1.05 -12.69 12.13
C TYR A 470 2.17 -11.63 12.14
N ARG A 471 2.01 -10.48 11.46
CA ARG A 471 3.02 -9.40 11.40
C ARG A 471 3.52 -9.00 12.79
N SER A 472 2.62 -8.73 13.72
CA SER A 472 2.99 -8.26 15.06
C SER A 472 3.85 -9.28 15.83
N GLN A 473 3.53 -10.57 15.70
CA GLN A 473 4.26 -11.64 16.37
C GLN A 473 5.63 -11.84 15.71
N ASN A 474 5.70 -11.89 14.37
CA ASN A 474 6.94 -12.09 13.64
C ASN A 474 7.92 -10.92 13.82
N LEU A 475 7.44 -9.68 13.74
CA LEU A 475 8.27 -8.50 13.97
C LEU A 475 8.80 -8.46 15.41
N LYS A 476 7.95 -8.77 16.41
CA LYS A 476 8.38 -8.85 17.80
C LYS A 476 9.44 -9.94 18.01
N GLN A 477 9.25 -11.12 17.42
CA GLN A 477 10.23 -12.21 17.47
C GLN A 477 11.56 -11.81 16.84
N ARG A 478 11.53 -11.12 15.69
CA ARG A 478 12.76 -10.61 15.04
C ARG A 478 13.47 -9.57 15.90
N CYS A 479 12.74 -8.61 16.49
CA CYS A 479 13.35 -7.66 17.44
C CYS A 479 14.02 -8.37 18.61
N GLN A 480 13.34 -9.35 19.21
CA GLN A 480 13.88 -10.14 20.32
C GLN A 480 15.12 -10.94 19.92
N ASN A 481 15.12 -11.56 18.74
CA ASN A 481 16.27 -12.32 18.24
C ASN A 481 17.47 -11.41 17.99
N LEU A 482 17.26 -10.22 17.43
CA LEU A 482 18.32 -9.23 17.19
C LEU A 482 18.89 -8.67 18.50
N GLN A 483 18.01 -8.35 19.46
CA GLN A 483 18.42 -7.92 20.80
C GLN A 483 19.20 -9.02 21.52
N GLN A 484 18.71 -10.27 21.49
CA GLN A 484 19.40 -11.41 22.07
C GLN A 484 20.78 -11.63 21.43
N LEU A 485 20.88 -11.51 20.10
CA LEU A 485 22.15 -11.64 19.39
C LEU A 485 23.16 -10.58 19.84
N LEU A 486 22.71 -9.33 20.04
CA LEU A 486 23.56 -8.27 20.56
C LEU A 486 24.00 -8.56 21.99
N GLU A 487 23.09 -8.98 22.88
CA GLU A 487 23.42 -9.33 24.26
C GLU A 487 24.37 -10.53 24.34
N ASP A 488 24.18 -11.56 23.52
CA ASP A 488 25.06 -12.71 23.42
C ASP A 488 26.46 -12.29 22.92
N THR A 489 26.52 -11.34 21.98
CA THR A 489 27.78 -10.78 21.47
C THR A 489 28.50 -9.97 22.54
N ILE A 490 27.77 -9.12 23.28
CA ILE A 490 28.33 -8.37 24.41
C ILE A 490 28.88 -9.37 25.44
N ALA A 491 28.08 -10.35 25.85
CA ALA A 491 28.47 -11.33 26.86
C ALA A 491 29.70 -12.16 26.45
N ALA A 492 29.79 -12.60 25.20
CA ALA A 492 30.94 -13.34 24.69
C ALA A 492 32.23 -12.51 24.75
N ASN A 493 32.13 -11.22 24.42
CA ASN A 493 33.28 -10.30 24.33
C ASN A 493 33.65 -9.59 25.65
N THR A 494 32.85 -9.76 26.71
CA THR A 494 33.14 -9.29 28.08
C THR A 494 33.57 -10.42 29.04
N SER A 495 33.68 -11.65 28.53
CA SER A 495 34.04 -12.84 29.32
C SER A 495 35.51 -12.97 29.68
N ASP A 496 36.38 -12.28 28.95
CA ASP A 496 37.80 -12.22 29.27
C ASP A 496 38.08 -11.28 30.45
N ALA A 497 39.13 -11.57 31.23
CA ALA A 497 39.52 -10.76 32.39
C ALA A 497 40.00 -9.34 32.06
N THR A 498 40.38 -9.08 30.80
CA THR A 498 40.83 -7.76 30.34
C THR A 498 40.07 -7.37 29.08
N PHE A 499 39.39 -6.22 29.09
CA PHE A 499 38.60 -5.73 27.95
C PHE A 499 39.51 -5.02 26.93
N ALA A 500 39.72 -5.65 25.77
CA ALA A 500 40.60 -5.14 24.72
C ALA A 500 39.83 -4.34 23.65
N THR A 501 40.54 -3.47 22.91
CA THR A 501 40.00 -2.67 21.80
C THR A 501 39.30 -3.51 20.73
N HIS A 502 39.83 -4.69 20.41
CA HIS A 502 39.20 -5.60 19.44
C HIS A 502 37.80 -6.07 19.87
N ASN A 503 37.64 -6.37 21.17
CA ASN A 503 36.36 -6.81 21.74
C ASN A 503 35.31 -5.70 21.63
N TYR A 504 35.72 -4.44 21.88
CA TYR A 504 34.86 -3.28 21.70
C TYR A 504 34.40 -3.11 20.25
N HIS A 505 35.31 -3.20 19.27
CA HIS A 505 34.93 -3.05 17.86
C HIS A 505 33.94 -4.13 17.38
N LEU A 506 34.10 -5.38 17.82
CA LEU A 506 33.13 -6.44 17.50
C LEU A 506 31.73 -6.14 18.06
N ILE A 507 31.67 -5.60 19.27
CA ILE A 507 30.40 -5.17 19.89
C ILE A 507 29.83 -3.95 19.15
N GLU A 508 30.66 -2.98 18.80
CA GLU A 508 30.25 -1.75 18.10
C GLU A 508 29.70 -2.06 16.69
N ASP A 509 30.37 -2.92 15.93
CA ASP A 509 29.92 -3.36 14.60
C ASP A 509 28.56 -4.07 14.69
N MET A 510 28.41 -5.00 15.64
CA MET A 510 27.15 -5.72 15.86
C MET A 510 26.03 -4.78 16.31
N TRP A 511 26.33 -3.83 17.19
CA TRP A 511 25.38 -2.84 17.67
C TRP A 511 24.92 -1.92 16.53
N GLN A 512 25.81 -1.49 15.64
CA GLN A 512 25.46 -0.67 14.48
C GLN A 512 24.53 -1.42 13.52
N ASP A 513 24.87 -2.66 13.16
CA ASP A 513 24.04 -3.51 12.28
C ASP A 513 22.67 -3.79 12.92
N THR A 514 22.65 -4.17 14.19
CA THR A 514 21.42 -4.42 14.95
C THR A 514 20.55 -3.18 15.06
N SER A 515 21.15 -2.02 15.36
CA SER A 515 20.43 -0.74 15.46
C SER A 515 19.80 -0.32 14.13
N MET A 516 20.52 -0.52 13.02
CA MET A 516 20.00 -0.26 11.67
C MET A 516 18.80 -1.15 11.36
N LYS A 517 18.91 -2.46 11.63
CA LYS A 517 17.81 -3.42 11.41
C LYS A 517 16.60 -3.14 12.29
N LEU A 518 16.81 -2.82 13.56
CA LEU A 518 15.73 -2.43 14.48
C LEU A 518 15.03 -1.13 14.04
N ARG A 519 15.77 -0.18 13.44
CA ARG A 519 15.17 1.04 12.85
C ARG A 519 14.23 0.71 11.70
N VAL A 520 14.64 -0.20 10.80
CA VAL A 520 13.77 -0.68 9.71
C VAL A 520 12.50 -1.31 10.27
N LEU A 521 12.62 -2.20 11.28
CA LEU A 521 11.45 -2.82 11.91
C LEU A 521 10.53 -1.81 12.60
N ASN A 522 11.10 -0.80 13.27
CA ASN A 522 10.34 0.26 13.93
C ASN A 522 9.66 1.21 12.93
N GLY A 523 10.30 1.49 11.78
CA GLY A 523 9.67 2.22 10.69
C GLY A 523 8.49 1.47 10.10
N ILE A 524 8.59 0.13 9.99
CA ILE A 524 7.44 -0.70 9.61
C ILE A 524 6.35 -0.64 10.69
N LYS A 525 6.68 -0.72 11.99
CA LYS A 525 5.70 -0.66 13.08
C LYS A 525 6.21 0.17 14.29
N PRO A 526 5.75 1.43 14.47
CA PRO A 526 6.26 2.37 15.49
C PRO A 526 5.96 2.04 16.96
N SER A 527 5.37 0.87 17.24
CA SER A 527 4.97 0.44 18.60
C SER A 527 5.78 -0.76 19.10
N LEU A 528 6.86 -1.09 18.40
CA LEU A 528 7.84 -2.05 18.90
C LEU A 528 8.70 -1.31 19.94
N GLU A 529 8.75 -1.82 21.17
CA GLU A 529 9.63 -1.29 22.23
C GLU A 529 11.09 -1.53 21.80
N VAL A 530 11.65 -0.58 21.05
CA VAL A 530 13.06 -0.60 20.62
C VAL A 530 13.86 0.25 21.60
N GLU A 531 14.94 -0.33 22.12
CA GLU A 531 15.81 0.33 23.09
C GLU A 531 16.50 1.56 22.50
N PRO A 532 16.85 2.57 23.32
CA PRO A 532 17.40 3.82 22.82
C PRO A 532 18.79 3.60 22.19
N TYR A 533 18.94 4.15 20.97
CA TYR A 533 20.11 4.13 20.08
C TYR A 533 21.34 4.91 20.60
N ASP A 534 21.43 5.10 21.91
CA ASP A 534 22.47 5.90 22.52
C ASP A 534 23.73 5.06 22.73
N LYS A 535 24.87 5.58 22.27
CA LYS A 535 26.19 4.96 22.45
C LYS A 535 26.52 4.82 23.94
N TYR A 536 26.03 5.73 24.77
CA TYR A 536 26.20 5.64 26.23
C TYR A 536 25.44 4.46 26.83
N SER A 537 24.25 4.12 26.31
CA SER A 537 23.51 2.92 26.73
C SER A 537 24.27 1.64 26.39
N LEU A 538 24.93 1.59 25.22
CA LEU A 538 25.81 0.46 24.87
C LEU A 538 26.96 0.32 25.88
N TYR A 539 27.61 1.43 26.22
CA TYR A 539 28.69 1.42 27.22
C TYR A 539 28.20 0.89 28.57
N VAL A 540 27.03 1.36 29.03
CA VAL A 540 26.41 0.86 30.27
C VAL A 540 26.22 -0.65 30.22
N ARG A 541 25.73 -1.21 29.12
CA ARG A 541 25.54 -2.67 28.98
C ARG A 541 26.83 -3.46 28.97
N ILE A 542 27.87 -2.95 28.29
CA ILE A 542 29.19 -3.59 28.29
C ILE A 542 29.70 -3.69 29.73
N VAL A 543 29.61 -2.59 30.49
CA VAL A 543 30.04 -2.54 31.90
C VAL A 543 29.19 -3.47 32.77
N GLN A 544 27.86 -3.40 32.67
CA GLN A 544 26.94 -4.28 33.43
C GLN A 544 27.19 -5.76 33.14
N SER A 545 27.37 -6.13 31.86
CA SER A 545 27.69 -7.50 31.45
C SER A 545 29.02 -7.97 32.04
N SER A 546 30.05 -7.11 32.02
CA SER A 546 31.35 -7.41 32.63
C SER A 546 31.24 -7.59 34.17
N ILE A 547 30.53 -6.70 34.87
CA ILE A 547 30.31 -6.80 36.31
C ILE A 547 29.55 -8.10 36.67
N ASN A 548 28.50 -8.44 35.93
CA ASN A 548 27.69 -9.63 36.15
C ASN A 548 28.50 -10.94 36.00
N GLN A 549 29.46 -10.98 35.09
CA GLN A 549 30.26 -12.18 34.83
C GLN A 549 31.41 -12.36 35.81
N HIS A 550 32.07 -11.28 36.23
CA HIS A 550 33.30 -11.35 37.04
C HIS A 550 33.08 -11.10 38.53
N GLY A 551 31.99 -10.44 38.94
CA GLY A 551 31.63 -10.22 40.35
C GLY A 551 32.67 -9.47 41.21
N GLN A 552 33.75 -8.95 40.59
CA GLN A 552 34.84 -8.18 41.18
C GLN A 552 35.27 -7.05 40.23
N VAL A 553 36.04 -6.10 40.79
CA VAL A 553 36.51 -4.82 40.21
C VAL A 553 36.57 -4.80 38.68
N PHE A 554 35.67 -4.03 38.07
CA PHE A 554 35.72 -3.69 36.65
C PHE A 554 36.96 -2.85 36.35
N ASP A 555 37.80 -3.28 35.41
CA ASP A 555 38.97 -2.51 34.98
C ASP A 555 38.53 -1.35 34.07
N LEU A 556 38.15 -0.25 34.72
CA LEU A 556 37.71 0.97 34.07
C LEU A 556 38.81 1.59 33.19
N ASP A 557 40.08 1.46 33.56
CA ASP A 557 41.19 2.02 32.78
C ASP A 557 41.37 1.25 31.46
N ALA A 558 41.30 -0.08 31.49
CA ALA A 558 41.32 -0.91 30.28
C ALA A 558 40.11 -0.62 29.37
N PHE A 559 38.93 -0.46 29.95
CA PHE A 559 37.71 -0.11 29.20
C PHE A 559 37.84 1.24 28.48
N ILE A 560 38.29 2.28 29.19
CA ILE A 560 38.46 3.60 28.59
C ILE A 560 39.55 3.61 27.51
N GLN A 561 40.63 2.85 27.70
CA GLN A 561 41.65 2.66 26.66
C GLN A 561 41.07 1.97 25.41
N ALA A 562 40.22 0.96 25.59
CA ALA A 562 39.57 0.25 24.49
C ALA A 562 38.61 1.15 23.67
N LEU A 563 38.05 2.21 24.27
CA LEU A 563 37.18 3.16 23.58
C LEU A 563 37.92 4.23 22.76
N GLU A 564 39.25 4.38 22.93
CA GLU A 564 40.10 5.36 22.22
C GLU A 564 39.58 6.83 22.26
N LEU A 565 38.90 7.23 23.35
CA LEU A 565 38.27 8.55 23.44
C LEU A 565 39.30 9.70 23.50
N PRO A 566 39.13 10.80 22.72
CA PRO A 566 40.09 11.91 22.68
C PRO A 566 40.19 12.69 24.00
N ASP A 567 41.36 13.27 24.23
CA ASP A 567 41.86 13.70 25.55
C ASP A 567 41.10 14.87 26.24
N ARG A 568 41.21 14.93 27.58
CA ARG A 568 40.38 15.62 28.60
C ARG A 568 40.03 17.12 28.48
N LYS A 569 40.32 17.84 27.39
CA LYS A 569 40.18 19.32 27.36
C LYS A 569 39.38 19.84 26.17
N ALA A 570 38.07 19.68 26.23
CA ALA A 570 37.18 20.54 25.46
C ALA A 570 37.22 21.97 26.05
N PRO A 571 37.34 23.04 25.24
CA PRO A 571 37.44 24.42 25.73
C PRO A 571 36.14 24.96 26.34
N VAL A 572 34.98 24.34 26.03
CA VAL A 572 33.65 24.68 26.57
C VAL A 572 32.82 23.39 26.65
N GLY A 573 32.24 23.08 27.82
CA GLY A 573 31.37 21.90 28.04
C GLY A 573 32.04 20.71 28.71
N ALA A 574 31.27 19.67 29.04
CA ALA A 574 31.77 18.40 29.60
C ALA A 574 32.61 17.65 28.55
N SER A 575 33.74 17.08 28.95
CA SER A 575 34.53 16.22 28.06
C SER A 575 33.79 14.91 27.73
N LEU A 576 34.14 14.23 26.63
CA LEU A 576 33.55 12.92 26.31
C LEU A 576 33.79 11.90 27.42
N HIS A 577 34.98 11.91 28.02
CA HIS A 577 35.31 11.08 29.19
C HIS A 577 34.43 11.39 30.39
N GLU A 578 34.32 12.67 30.76
CA GLU A 578 33.44 13.13 31.85
C GLU A 578 32.00 12.68 31.61
N ARG A 579 31.51 12.81 30.37
CA ARG A 579 30.18 12.36 30.02
C ARG A 579 30.03 10.84 30.17
N VAL A 580 30.94 10.03 29.62
CA VAL A 580 30.88 8.57 29.80
C VAL A 580 30.89 8.20 31.28
N TYR A 581 31.75 8.82 32.09
CA TYR A 581 31.78 8.57 33.53
C TYR A 581 30.47 8.91 34.21
N VAL A 582 29.87 10.06 33.91
CA VAL A 582 28.60 10.47 34.51
C VAL A 582 27.44 9.58 34.04
N GLU A 583 27.39 9.19 32.76
CA GLU A 583 26.33 8.29 32.26
C GLU A 583 26.44 6.89 32.91
N LEU A 584 27.66 6.35 33.03
CA LEU A 584 27.92 5.09 33.75
C LEU A 584 27.55 5.21 35.24
N LEU A 585 27.96 6.31 35.88
CA LEU A 585 27.70 6.59 37.29
C LEU A 585 26.20 6.70 37.56
N CYS A 586 25.43 7.34 36.67
CA CYS A 586 23.98 7.46 36.81
C CYS A 586 23.28 6.11 36.60
N ALA A 587 23.68 5.34 35.59
CA ALA A 587 22.96 4.14 35.17
C ALA A 587 23.30 2.87 35.96
N ILE A 588 24.46 2.82 36.63
CA ILE A 588 24.93 1.63 37.34
C ILE A 588 25.01 1.91 38.85
N ASP A 589 24.13 1.26 39.62
CA ASP A 589 24.13 1.36 41.08
C ASP A 589 25.10 0.31 41.69
N ASP A 590 26.41 0.55 41.56
CA ASP A 590 27.47 -0.26 42.18
C ASP A 590 28.38 0.59 43.06
N GLN A 591 28.61 0.17 44.30
CA GLN A 591 29.36 0.96 45.28
C GLN A 591 30.84 1.14 44.89
N ILE A 592 31.48 0.12 44.32
CA ILE A 592 32.91 0.15 43.98
C ILE A 592 33.13 1.06 42.77
N LEU A 593 32.33 0.84 41.72
CA LEU A 593 32.36 1.66 40.51
C LEU A 593 32.01 3.12 40.82
N ARG A 594 31.03 3.36 41.69
CA ARG A 594 30.65 4.72 42.11
C ARG A 594 31.82 5.47 42.75
N VAL A 595 32.57 4.83 43.64
CA VAL A 595 33.75 5.44 44.28
C VAL A 595 34.84 5.71 43.25
N GLN A 596 35.16 4.73 42.38
CA GLN A 596 36.19 4.90 41.35
C GLN A 596 35.86 6.03 40.36
N LEU A 597 34.61 6.10 39.87
CA LEU A 597 34.15 7.15 38.97
C LEU A 597 34.13 8.51 39.65
N ALA A 598 33.68 8.59 40.91
CA ALA A 598 33.71 9.83 41.68
C ALA A 598 35.15 10.35 41.90
N ASP A 599 36.09 9.46 42.21
CA ASP A 599 37.51 9.79 42.36
C ASP A 599 38.13 10.30 41.05
N LEU A 600 37.79 9.67 39.91
CA LEU A 600 38.26 10.07 38.58
C LEU A 600 37.68 11.40 38.11
N LEU A 601 36.44 11.68 38.47
CA LEU A 601 35.79 12.98 38.24
C LEU A 601 36.39 14.08 39.14
N GLY A 602 36.90 13.72 40.33
CA GLY A 602 37.64 14.59 41.23
C GLY A 602 36.86 15.86 41.64
N ASN A 603 37.57 16.96 41.89
CA ASN A 603 36.99 18.27 42.24
C ASN A 603 36.34 19.01 41.05
N SER A 604 35.96 18.32 39.98
CA SER A 604 35.22 18.98 38.91
C SER A 604 33.79 19.29 39.38
N ASP A 605 33.18 20.38 38.89
CA ASP A 605 31.79 20.74 39.22
C ASP A 605 30.75 19.84 38.50
N TRP A 606 31.09 18.57 38.25
CA TRP A 606 30.31 17.66 37.42
C TRP A 606 28.90 17.41 37.97
N MET A 607 28.71 17.50 39.30
CA MET A 607 27.42 17.32 39.97
C MET A 607 26.42 18.45 39.65
N ALA A 608 26.91 19.65 39.34
CA ALA A 608 26.11 20.85 39.09
C ALA A 608 25.88 21.12 37.59
N LYS A 609 26.37 20.25 36.71
CA LYS A 609 26.25 20.38 35.24
C LYS A 609 25.09 19.55 34.71
N ASP A 610 24.55 20.00 33.58
CA ASP A 610 23.56 19.24 32.82
C ASP A 610 24.22 18.33 31.78
N TYR A 611 23.75 17.09 31.72
CA TYR A 611 24.19 16.10 30.73
C TYR A 611 23.05 15.77 29.79
N GLY A 612 22.92 16.54 28.71
CA GLY A 612 21.85 16.33 27.73
C GLY A 612 20.52 16.89 28.21
N GLY A 613 20.57 18.06 28.86
CA GLY A 613 19.41 18.81 29.33
C GLY A 613 18.81 18.30 30.65
N LEU A 614 19.45 17.32 31.30
CA LEU A 614 19.04 16.80 32.60
C LEU A 614 20.20 16.89 33.58
N SER A 615 19.90 17.24 34.84
CA SER A 615 20.86 17.19 35.93
C SER A 615 21.16 15.75 36.33
N VAL A 616 22.30 15.55 37.02
CA VAL A 616 22.74 14.23 37.49
C VAL A 616 21.68 13.61 38.42
N LEU A 617 21.02 14.42 39.25
CA LEU A 617 19.97 13.93 40.16
C LEU A 617 18.79 13.33 39.39
N ILE A 618 18.30 14.03 38.37
CA ILE A 618 17.16 13.57 37.56
C ILE A 618 17.53 12.27 36.82
N LYS A 619 18.75 12.19 36.27
CA LYS A 619 19.24 10.98 35.62
C LYS A 619 19.36 9.80 36.58
N ALA A 620 19.97 10.02 37.74
CA ALA A 620 20.09 8.99 38.77
C ALA A 620 18.72 8.48 39.21
N ALA A 621 17.74 9.38 39.35
CA ALA A 621 16.37 9.04 39.70
C ALA A 621 15.66 8.26 38.60
N GLN A 622 15.83 8.66 37.33
CA GLN A 622 15.30 7.94 36.16
C GLN A 622 15.87 6.52 36.03
N GLN A 623 17.10 6.30 36.48
CA GLN A 623 17.77 4.98 36.46
C GLN A 623 17.60 4.21 37.77
N GLY A 624 16.96 4.81 38.79
CA GLY A 624 16.73 4.19 40.09
C GLY A 624 17.97 4.02 40.96
N ASN A 625 19.05 4.77 40.71
CA ASN A 625 20.32 4.67 41.41
C ASN A 625 20.27 5.41 42.77
N THR A 626 19.66 4.76 43.77
CA THR A 626 19.46 5.35 45.10
C THR A 626 20.80 5.65 45.79
N GLY A 627 21.84 4.83 45.53
CA GLY A 627 23.15 5.03 46.14
C GLY A 627 23.89 6.27 45.62
N LEU A 628 23.73 6.63 44.34
CA LEU A 628 24.24 7.91 43.82
C LEU A 628 23.45 9.09 44.39
N ILE A 629 22.13 8.98 44.50
CA ILE A 629 21.29 10.03 45.08
C ILE A 629 21.70 10.30 46.53
N GLN A 630 21.95 9.27 47.33
CA GLN A 630 22.49 9.41 48.69
C GLN A 630 23.82 10.19 48.70
N LEU A 631 24.75 9.85 47.81
CA LEU A 631 26.03 10.56 47.68
C LEU A 631 25.83 12.03 47.32
N LEU A 632 24.91 12.33 46.40
CA LEU A 632 24.58 13.70 46.00
C LEU A 632 23.98 14.50 47.15
N VAL A 633 23.06 13.91 47.93
CA VAL A 633 22.46 14.54 49.12
C VAL A 633 23.51 14.84 50.20
N GLU A 634 24.46 13.93 50.42
CA GLU A 634 25.49 14.06 51.46
C GLU A 634 26.57 15.10 51.12
N ASN A 635 26.97 15.19 49.84
CA ASN A 635 28.11 16.02 49.41
C ASN A 635 27.72 17.35 48.76
N TYR A 636 26.45 17.50 48.34
CA TYR A 636 25.96 18.67 47.65
C TYR A 636 24.64 19.14 48.28
N ASN A 637 24.49 20.45 48.48
CA ASN A 637 23.19 21.01 48.85
C ASN A 637 22.28 20.88 47.62
N LEU A 638 21.40 19.88 47.61
CA LEU A 638 20.42 19.70 46.55
C LEU A 638 19.65 21.01 46.33
N ASP A 639 19.66 21.48 45.09
CA ASP A 639 18.77 22.58 44.72
C ASP A 639 17.34 22.04 44.75
N LEU A 640 16.47 22.70 45.52
CA LEU A 640 15.06 22.33 45.68
C LEU A 640 14.31 22.25 44.34
N ILE A 641 14.84 22.89 43.29
CA ILE A 641 14.28 22.94 41.93
C ILE A 641 14.32 21.57 41.23
N ASP A 642 15.33 20.72 41.51
CA ASP A 642 15.52 19.45 40.79
C ASP A 642 14.87 18.25 41.47
N LEU A 643 14.42 18.40 42.73
CA LEU A 643 13.83 17.32 43.52
C LEU A 643 12.50 16.81 42.94
N GLU A 644 11.61 17.72 42.55
CA GLU A 644 10.32 17.37 41.93
C GLU A 644 10.52 16.66 40.57
N PRO A 645 11.31 17.21 39.63
CA PRO A 645 11.65 16.52 38.40
C PRO A 645 12.27 15.13 38.62
N ALA A 646 13.14 14.97 39.62
CA ALA A 646 13.73 13.68 39.97
C ALA A 646 12.69 12.68 40.50
N LEU A 647 11.78 13.13 41.37
CA LEU A 647 10.68 12.30 41.86
C LEU A 647 9.75 11.88 40.71
N SER A 648 9.41 12.79 39.82
CA SER A 648 8.62 12.50 38.62
C SER A 648 9.34 11.50 37.69
N ALA A 649 10.65 11.68 37.47
CA ALA A 649 11.45 10.78 36.64
C ALA A 649 11.54 9.36 37.22
N SER A 650 11.78 9.21 38.52
CA SER A 650 11.84 7.89 39.16
C SER A 650 10.49 7.17 39.16
N THR A 651 9.38 7.89 39.32
CA THR A 651 8.03 7.31 39.38
C THR A 651 7.52 6.90 38.00
N THR A 652 7.77 7.72 36.98
CA THR A 652 7.47 7.39 35.58
C THR A 652 8.31 6.21 35.06
N ALA A 653 9.56 6.07 35.53
CA ALA A 653 10.41 4.92 35.24
C ALA A 653 10.11 3.69 36.11
N GLY A 654 9.21 3.79 37.11
CA GLY A 654 8.84 2.68 37.99
C GLY A 654 9.84 2.35 39.11
N HIS A 655 10.81 3.22 39.37
CA HIS A 655 11.80 3.09 40.44
C HIS A 655 11.26 3.56 41.80
N TRP A 656 10.28 2.83 42.33
CA TRP A 656 9.53 3.19 43.52
C TRP A 656 10.35 3.24 44.82
N GLU A 657 11.44 2.48 44.93
CA GLU A 657 12.36 2.56 46.06
C GLU A 657 13.08 3.91 46.10
N THR A 658 13.57 4.36 44.94
CA THR A 658 14.16 5.69 44.78
C THR A 658 13.14 6.80 45.04
N ALA A 659 11.91 6.66 44.53
CA ALA A 659 10.83 7.59 44.80
C ALA A 659 10.52 7.70 46.31
N ASN A 660 10.46 6.56 47.02
CA ASN A 660 10.26 6.53 48.46
C ASN A 660 11.39 7.22 49.22
N TYR A 661 12.65 6.99 48.81
CA TYR A 661 13.80 7.66 49.40
C TYR A 661 13.72 9.18 49.21
N LEU A 662 13.48 9.65 47.98
CA LEU A 662 13.33 11.07 47.66
C LEU A 662 12.18 11.73 48.47
N CYS A 663 11.05 11.06 48.63
CA CYS A 663 9.94 11.55 49.46
C CYS A 663 10.26 11.60 50.96
N SER A 664 11.22 10.80 51.43
CA SER A 664 11.62 10.75 52.84
C SER A 664 12.65 11.83 53.24
N LEU A 665 13.19 12.58 52.26
CA LEU A 665 14.18 13.62 52.52
C LEU A 665 13.56 14.81 53.27
N PRO A 666 14.23 15.37 54.29
CA PRO A 666 13.69 16.48 55.08
C PRO A 666 13.50 17.78 54.28
N GLU A 667 14.25 17.95 53.20
CA GLU A 667 14.14 19.06 52.25
C GLU A 667 12.95 18.92 51.29
N ALA A 668 12.30 17.75 51.22
CA ALA A 668 11.16 17.49 50.34
C ALA A 668 9.89 18.20 50.81
N GLN A 669 9.79 19.50 50.53
CA GLN A 669 8.55 20.28 50.70
C GLN A 669 7.58 20.05 49.55
N LEU A 670 7.14 18.79 49.36
CA LEU A 670 6.19 18.44 48.30
C LEU A 670 4.82 19.07 48.55
N GLU A 671 4.25 19.67 47.53
CA GLU A 671 2.92 20.24 47.60
C GLU A 671 1.85 19.13 47.73
N LYS A 672 0.71 19.49 48.33
CA LYS A 672 -0.38 18.53 48.55
C LYS A 672 -0.91 17.91 47.25
N GLU A 673 -0.92 18.65 46.15
CA GLU A 673 -1.38 18.16 44.85
C GLU A 673 -0.41 17.14 44.27
N GLN A 674 0.89 17.40 44.35
CA GLN A 674 1.96 16.47 43.92
C GLN A 674 1.90 15.15 44.69
N LEU A 675 1.76 15.21 46.03
CA LEU A 675 1.61 14.02 46.87
C LEU A 675 0.36 13.22 46.50
N LEU A 676 -0.74 13.89 46.11
CA LEU A 676 -1.96 13.23 45.68
C LEU A 676 -1.81 12.53 44.33
N ASP A 677 -1.10 13.15 43.39
CA ASP A 677 -0.83 12.55 42.08
C ASP A 677 0.13 11.36 42.19
N LEU A 678 1.17 11.49 43.01
CA LEU A 678 2.04 10.36 43.35
C LEU A 678 1.26 9.21 44.00
N LEU A 679 0.36 9.51 44.93
CA LEU A 679 -0.47 8.50 45.58
C LEU A 679 -1.40 7.79 44.60
N ARG A 680 -1.97 8.51 43.63
CA ARG A 680 -2.79 7.91 42.55
C ARG A 680 -1.96 6.98 41.67
N LEU A 681 -0.79 7.44 41.24
CA LEU A 681 0.13 6.63 40.43
C LEU A 681 0.58 5.36 41.19
N ALA A 682 0.94 5.50 42.46
CA ALA A 682 1.30 4.38 43.31
C ALA A 682 0.16 3.36 43.46
N VAL A 683 -1.09 3.83 43.54
CA VAL A 683 -2.27 2.95 43.54
C VAL A 683 -2.45 2.25 42.20
N ASP A 684 -2.29 2.96 41.10
CA ASP A 684 -2.46 2.38 39.76
C ASP A 684 -1.41 1.30 39.48
N GLU A 685 -0.17 1.51 39.92
CA GLU A 685 0.98 0.62 39.76
C GLU A 685 1.15 -0.42 40.88
N GLY A 686 0.26 -0.45 41.88
CA GLY A 686 0.24 -1.51 42.90
C GLY A 686 1.25 -1.35 44.05
N GLN A 687 1.76 -0.14 44.28
CA GLN A 687 2.89 0.15 45.17
C GLN A 687 2.47 0.40 46.62
N LEU A 688 2.14 -0.69 47.33
CA LEU A 688 1.64 -0.63 48.70
C LEU A 688 2.60 0.06 49.69
N THR A 689 3.92 -0.12 49.54
CA THR A 689 4.92 0.50 50.42
C THR A 689 4.92 2.01 50.31
N THR A 690 4.89 2.53 49.08
CA THR A 690 4.76 3.97 48.79
C THR A 690 3.45 4.53 49.33
N ILE A 691 2.33 3.82 49.12
CA ILE A 691 1.03 4.24 49.63
C ILE A 691 1.04 4.36 51.16
N LYS A 692 1.62 3.39 51.86
CA LYS A 692 1.77 3.44 53.32
C LYS A 692 2.58 4.64 53.76
N LEU A 693 3.75 4.84 53.16
CA LEU A 693 4.63 5.97 53.43
C LEU A 693 3.87 7.29 53.27
N LEU A 694 3.23 7.52 52.12
CA LEU A 694 2.56 8.79 51.81
C LEU A 694 1.33 9.06 52.70
N VAL A 695 0.55 8.03 53.03
CA VAL A 695 -0.65 8.18 53.88
C VAL A 695 -0.27 8.43 55.35
N GLU A 696 0.89 7.95 55.78
CA GLU A 696 1.42 8.14 57.14
C GLU A 696 2.22 9.45 57.31
N MET A 697 2.53 10.18 56.23
CA MET A 697 3.23 11.47 56.30
C MET A 697 2.38 12.56 56.98
N ASP A 698 3.01 13.33 57.88
CA ASP A 698 2.36 14.43 58.62
C ASP A 698 1.76 15.51 57.69
N SER A 699 2.39 15.75 56.54
CA SER A 699 1.93 16.67 55.48
C SER A 699 0.63 16.22 54.80
N PHE A 700 0.27 14.93 54.92
CA PHE A 700 -0.85 14.29 54.24
C PHE A 700 -1.98 13.86 55.19
N THR A 701 -1.89 14.23 56.48
CA THR A 701 -2.73 13.80 57.62
C THR A 701 -4.26 13.97 57.51
N HIS A 702 -4.78 14.49 56.40
CA HIS A 702 -6.22 14.68 56.18
C HIS A 702 -6.66 14.32 54.75
N VAL A 703 -6.31 13.13 54.27
CA VAL A 703 -6.95 12.56 53.07
C VAL A 703 -8.44 12.45 53.32
N ASN A 704 -9.23 13.25 52.60
CA ASN A 704 -10.66 13.24 52.77
C ASN A 704 -11.27 11.93 52.21
N ALA A 705 -12.48 11.60 52.67
CA ALA A 705 -13.16 10.38 52.24
C ALA A 705 -13.38 10.30 50.72
N LYS A 706 -13.41 11.44 50.00
CA LYS A 706 -13.56 11.46 48.54
C LYS A 706 -12.30 10.91 47.85
N VAL A 707 -11.12 11.29 48.31
CA VAL A 707 -9.85 10.77 47.79
C VAL A 707 -9.73 9.27 48.09
N PHE A 708 -10.01 8.83 49.33
CA PHE A 708 -10.04 7.38 49.64
C PHE A 708 -10.98 6.60 48.72
N ASN A 709 -12.18 7.12 48.43
CA ASN A 709 -13.09 6.47 47.48
C ASN A 709 -12.48 6.37 46.07
N GLN A 710 -11.80 7.42 45.59
CA GLN A 710 -11.15 7.41 44.28
C GLN A 710 -10.00 6.39 44.22
N LEU A 711 -9.16 6.32 45.26
CA LEU A 711 -8.08 5.36 45.35
C LEU A 711 -8.61 3.91 45.43
N LEU A 712 -9.66 3.68 46.23
CA LEU A 712 -10.34 2.37 46.28
C LEU A 712 -10.94 1.98 44.93
N GLU A 713 -11.56 2.93 44.22
CA GLU A 713 -12.10 2.69 42.88
C GLU A 713 -10.99 2.30 41.90
N SER A 714 -9.83 2.96 41.94
CA SER A 714 -8.71 2.62 41.06
C SER A 714 -8.08 1.27 41.42
N ALA A 715 -7.79 1.03 42.70
CA ALA A 715 -7.25 -0.24 43.19
C ALA A 715 -8.17 -1.42 42.84
N ALA A 716 -9.49 -1.26 43.01
CA ALA A 716 -10.48 -2.26 42.65
C ALA A 716 -10.60 -2.47 41.14
N THR A 717 -10.36 -1.44 40.33
CA THR A 717 -10.33 -1.54 38.87
C THR A 717 -9.10 -2.30 38.38
N LYS A 718 -7.93 -2.00 38.98
CA LYS A 718 -6.61 -2.56 38.63
C LYS A 718 -6.34 -3.94 39.23
N GLY A 719 -7.07 -4.35 40.26
CA GLY A 719 -6.95 -5.69 40.85
C GLY A 719 -6.03 -5.76 42.06
N HIS A 720 -5.66 -4.63 42.66
CA HIS A 720 -4.69 -4.58 43.75
C HIS A 720 -5.33 -4.84 45.12
N LEU A 721 -5.56 -6.12 45.44
CA LEU A 721 -6.26 -6.55 46.66
C LEU A 721 -5.64 -5.99 47.96
N GLU A 722 -4.32 -6.04 48.10
CA GLU A 722 -3.66 -5.61 49.34
C GLU A 722 -3.79 -4.10 49.58
N ILE A 723 -3.87 -3.31 48.50
CA ILE A 723 -4.18 -1.87 48.58
C ILE A 723 -5.64 -1.67 48.99
N VAL A 724 -6.58 -2.44 48.41
CA VAL A 724 -8.00 -2.37 48.78
C VAL A 724 -8.19 -2.68 50.27
N LYS A 725 -7.54 -3.72 50.78
CA LYS A 725 -7.54 -4.06 52.22
C LYS A 725 -7.01 -2.91 53.05
N PHE A 726 -5.80 -2.45 52.75
CA PHE A 726 -5.15 -1.34 53.48
C PHE A 726 -6.03 -0.09 53.55
N LEU A 727 -6.59 0.34 52.42
CA LEU A 727 -7.43 1.54 52.36
C LEU A 727 -8.79 1.36 53.05
N CYS A 728 -9.39 0.17 52.99
CA CYS A 728 -10.66 -0.14 53.68
C CYS A 728 -10.50 -0.24 55.20
N GLU A 729 -9.34 -0.70 55.67
CA GLU A 729 -9.02 -0.90 57.09
C GLU A 729 -8.34 0.32 57.73
N HIS A 730 -8.05 1.36 56.93
CA HIS A 730 -7.37 2.56 57.42
C HIS A 730 -8.21 3.29 58.48
N PRO A 731 -7.64 3.62 59.67
CA PRO A 731 -8.42 4.12 60.81
C PRO A 731 -9.12 5.46 60.59
N SER A 732 -8.63 6.29 59.65
CA SER A 732 -9.23 7.58 59.30
C SER A 732 -10.34 7.50 58.25
N TYR A 733 -10.62 6.32 57.69
CA TYR A 733 -11.62 6.12 56.65
C TYR A 733 -12.72 5.16 57.10
N THR A 734 -13.97 5.44 56.71
CA THR A 734 -15.10 4.56 56.97
C THR A 734 -15.82 4.28 55.66
N LEU A 735 -15.77 3.02 55.22
CA LEU A 735 -16.41 2.59 53.98
C LEU A 735 -17.93 2.63 54.11
N LYS A 736 -18.59 3.39 53.23
CA LYS A 736 -20.06 3.48 53.17
C LYS A 736 -20.63 2.43 52.22
N THR A 737 -21.83 1.92 52.52
CA THR A 737 -22.49 0.87 51.72
C THR A 737 -22.66 1.22 50.25
N TYR A 738 -22.97 2.48 49.90
CA TYR A 738 -23.09 2.87 48.49
C TYR A 738 -21.74 2.82 47.75
N VAL A 739 -20.64 3.12 48.44
CA VAL A 739 -19.27 3.00 47.90
C VAL A 739 -18.93 1.53 47.75
N MET A 740 -19.18 0.69 48.76
CA MET A 740 -19.00 -0.76 48.67
C MET A 740 -19.72 -1.35 47.46
N ASN A 741 -21.01 -1.03 47.26
CA ASN A 741 -21.76 -1.52 46.11
C ASN A 741 -21.14 -1.08 44.78
N LYS A 742 -20.61 0.14 44.71
CA LYS A 742 -19.91 0.64 43.51
C LYS A 742 -18.60 -0.11 43.28
N LEU A 743 -17.78 -0.29 44.33
CA LEU A 743 -16.51 -1.03 44.27
C LEU A 743 -16.74 -2.50 43.88
N PHE A 744 -17.77 -3.14 44.43
CA PHE A 744 -18.17 -4.49 44.08
C PHE A 744 -18.53 -4.61 42.59
N GLN A 745 -19.28 -3.64 42.05
CA GLN A 745 -19.60 -3.61 40.61
C GLN A 745 -18.37 -3.36 39.73
N ILE A 746 -17.41 -2.55 40.20
CA ILE A 746 -16.13 -2.34 39.51
C ILE A 746 -15.33 -3.65 39.47
N ALA A 747 -15.13 -4.29 40.62
CA ALA A 747 -14.41 -5.56 40.72
C ALA A 747 -15.06 -6.67 39.89
N LEU A 748 -16.40 -6.68 39.82
CA LEU A 748 -17.16 -7.60 38.96
C LEU A 748 -16.86 -7.38 37.48
N LYS A 749 -16.92 -6.12 37.02
CA LYS A 749 -16.65 -5.79 35.61
C LYS A 749 -15.20 -6.07 35.21
N SER A 750 -14.27 -5.86 36.13
CA SER A 750 -12.85 -6.15 35.93
C SER A 750 -12.49 -7.63 36.19
N ASN A 751 -13.44 -8.48 36.58
CA ASN A 751 -13.26 -9.91 36.84
C ASN A 751 -12.21 -10.24 37.94
N HIS A 752 -12.05 -9.37 38.94
CA HIS A 752 -11.10 -9.55 40.05
C HIS A 752 -11.70 -10.36 41.20
N LEU A 753 -11.67 -11.70 41.07
CA LEU A 753 -12.32 -12.63 42.00
C LEU A 753 -11.87 -12.50 43.45
N GLU A 754 -10.59 -12.24 43.70
CA GLU A 754 -10.05 -12.12 45.07
C GLU A 754 -10.61 -10.88 45.79
N ILE A 755 -10.79 -9.77 45.06
CA ILE A 755 -11.41 -8.55 45.58
C ILE A 755 -12.90 -8.77 45.84
N LEU A 756 -13.61 -9.47 44.95
CA LEU A 756 -15.00 -9.85 45.17
C LEU A 756 -15.14 -10.73 46.43
N ALA A 757 -14.24 -11.70 46.61
CA ALA A 757 -14.21 -12.57 47.79
C ALA A 757 -14.00 -11.76 49.06
N TYR A 758 -13.05 -10.84 49.04
CA TYR A 758 -12.80 -9.92 50.15
C TYR A 758 -14.03 -9.07 50.46
N PHE A 759 -14.67 -8.44 49.47
CA PHE A 759 -15.87 -7.63 49.69
C PHE A 759 -17.04 -8.43 50.27
N CYS A 760 -17.30 -9.64 49.77
CA CYS A 760 -18.33 -10.54 50.30
C CYS A 760 -18.08 -10.96 51.76
N ASN A 761 -16.81 -10.99 52.18
CA ASN A 761 -16.40 -11.38 53.54
C ASN A 761 -16.03 -10.19 54.44
N SER A 762 -16.12 -8.96 53.93
CA SER A 762 -15.78 -7.75 54.68
C SER A 762 -16.86 -7.41 55.72
N PRO A 763 -16.53 -6.63 56.77
CA PRO A 763 -17.49 -6.21 57.79
C PRO A 763 -18.62 -5.32 57.23
N CYS A 764 -18.44 -4.70 56.06
CA CYS A 764 -19.49 -3.94 55.36
C CYS A 764 -19.71 -4.56 53.97
N PRO A 765 -20.38 -5.71 53.86
CA PRO A 765 -20.46 -6.45 52.61
C PRO A 765 -21.46 -5.80 51.62
N PRO A 766 -21.39 -6.14 50.32
CA PRO A 766 -22.31 -5.60 49.31
C PRO A 766 -23.76 -6.01 49.60
N MET A 767 -24.72 -5.25 49.05
CA MET A 767 -26.13 -5.59 49.17
C MET A 767 -26.45 -6.90 48.44
N GLN A 768 -27.30 -7.74 49.04
CA GLN A 768 -27.78 -8.99 48.42
C GLN A 768 -28.31 -8.79 46.99
N THR A 769 -29.00 -7.68 46.73
CA THR A 769 -29.51 -7.35 45.39
C THR A 769 -28.41 -7.10 44.36
N GLN A 770 -27.23 -6.65 44.79
CA GLN A 770 -26.06 -6.50 43.91
C GLN A 770 -25.41 -7.85 43.65
N VAL A 771 -25.29 -8.71 44.67
CA VAL A 771 -24.78 -10.09 44.51
C VAL A 771 -25.69 -10.91 43.59
N ASP A 772 -27.01 -10.84 43.77
CA ASP A 772 -27.99 -11.52 42.92
C ASP A 772 -27.88 -11.07 41.46
N LYS A 773 -27.71 -9.76 41.21
CA LYS A 773 -27.51 -9.21 39.86
C LYS A 773 -26.16 -9.64 39.27
N ALA A 774 -25.11 -9.65 40.09
CA ALA A 774 -23.79 -10.08 39.67
C ALA A 774 -23.77 -11.55 39.29
N PHE A 775 -24.42 -12.39 40.08
CA PHE A 775 -24.63 -13.81 39.80
C PHE A 775 -25.43 -14.02 38.51
N GLU A 776 -26.48 -13.24 38.29
CA GLU A 776 -27.25 -13.28 37.03
C GLU A 776 -26.41 -12.87 35.81
N LEU A 777 -25.61 -11.82 35.93
CA LEU A 777 -24.67 -11.40 34.88
C LEU A 777 -23.59 -12.46 34.61
N ALA A 778 -23.02 -13.06 35.66
CA ALA A 778 -22.03 -14.12 35.55
C ALA A 778 -22.56 -15.31 34.75
N ALA A 779 -23.77 -15.74 35.07
CA ALA A 779 -24.37 -16.89 34.45
C ALA A 779 -24.85 -16.60 33.02
N THR A 780 -25.41 -15.41 32.77
CA THR A 780 -25.87 -15.01 31.43
C THR A 780 -24.74 -14.67 30.46
N SER A 781 -23.55 -14.33 30.97
CA SER A 781 -22.31 -14.21 30.18
C SER A 781 -21.58 -15.54 29.98
N ASN A 782 -22.15 -16.67 30.42
CA ASN A 782 -21.56 -18.00 30.36
C ASN A 782 -20.21 -18.12 31.11
N ASN A 783 -20.00 -17.33 32.17
CA ASN A 783 -18.81 -17.42 33.02
C ASN A 783 -19.03 -18.43 34.15
N LEU A 784 -18.69 -19.71 33.89
CA LEU A 784 -18.86 -20.81 34.84
C LEU A 784 -18.08 -20.58 36.15
N GLU A 785 -16.85 -20.11 36.08
CA GLU A 785 -16.00 -19.93 37.26
C GLU A 785 -16.54 -18.83 38.19
N LEU A 786 -16.99 -17.71 37.63
CA LEU A 786 -17.59 -16.64 38.43
C LEU A 786 -18.98 -17.02 38.96
N THR A 787 -19.71 -17.86 38.23
CA THR A 787 -20.98 -18.47 38.70
C THR A 787 -20.75 -19.42 39.88
N LYS A 788 -19.71 -20.27 39.81
CA LYS A 788 -19.28 -21.15 40.90
C LYS A 788 -18.88 -20.33 42.12
N PHE A 789 -18.04 -19.31 41.92
CA PHE A 789 -17.57 -18.40 42.96
C PHE A 789 -18.73 -17.83 43.80
N PHE A 790 -19.75 -17.26 43.14
CA PHE A 790 -20.90 -16.73 43.87
C PHE A 790 -21.67 -17.82 44.61
N CYS A 791 -21.88 -18.98 43.99
CA CYS A 791 -22.54 -20.12 44.62
C CYS A 791 -21.77 -20.66 45.85
N SER A 792 -20.45 -20.52 45.88
CA SER A 792 -19.59 -20.93 47.00
C SER A 792 -19.38 -19.85 48.08
N SER A 793 -19.98 -18.66 47.92
CA SER A 793 -19.85 -17.57 48.90
C SER A 793 -20.55 -17.92 50.21
N GLU A 794 -19.81 -18.00 51.32
CA GLU A 794 -20.35 -18.39 52.64
C GLU A 794 -21.22 -17.30 53.28
N ASN A 795 -20.78 -16.04 53.22
CA ASN A 795 -21.43 -14.94 53.94
C ASN A 795 -22.64 -14.36 53.20
N ILE A 796 -22.54 -14.18 51.88
CA ILE A 796 -23.61 -13.65 51.03
C ILE A 796 -23.73 -14.51 49.75
N PRO A 797 -24.38 -15.69 49.83
CA PRO A 797 -24.69 -16.50 48.65
C PRO A 797 -25.86 -15.90 47.85
N PRO A 798 -26.01 -16.24 46.55
CA PRO A 798 -27.17 -15.86 45.75
C PRO A 798 -28.49 -16.26 46.40
N SER A 799 -29.49 -15.38 46.32
CA SER A 799 -30.82 -15.69 46.85
C SER A 799 -31.47 -16.84 46.07
N LYS A 800 -32.37 -17.59 46.72
CA LYS A 800 -33.16 -18.65 46.05
C LYS A 800 -33.86 -18.15 44.79
N GLY A 801 -34.43 -16.94 44.84
CA GLY A 801 -35.08 -16.34 43.68
C GLY A 801 -34.11 -16.05 42.53
N ALA A 802 -32.88 -15.62 42.82
CA ALA A 802 -31.84 -15.44 41.81
C ALA A 802 -31.41 -16.78 41.19
N LEU A 803 -31.19 -17.82 41.99
CA LEU A 803 -30.88 -19.17 41.52
C LEU A 803 -31.94 -19.70 40.54
N GLU A 804 -33.23 -19.60 40.89
CA GLU A 804 -34.32 -20.05 40.03
C GLU A 804 -34.40 -19.26 38.71
N ARG A 805 -34.24 -17.92 38.77
CA ARG A 805 -34.23 -17.06 37.56
C ARG A 805 -33.06 -17.40 36.64
N VAL A 806 -31.85 -17.46 37.21
CA VAL A 806 -30.63 -17.78 36.47
C VAL A 806 -30.75 -19.14 35.82
N PHE A 807 -31.21 -20.15 36.56
CA PHE A 807 -31.39 -21.49 36.02
C PHE A 807 -32.30 -21.53 34.79
N LYS A 808 -33.41 -20.78 34.80
CA LYS A 808 -34.29 -20.63 33.63
C LYS A 808 -33.60 -19.88 32.48
N LEU A 809 -32.95 -18.75 32.77
CA LEU A 809 -32.24 -17.94 31.78
C LEU A 809 -31.13 -18.72 31.07
N VAL A 810 -30.24 -19.39 31.82
CA VAL A 810 -29.14 -20.16 31.22
C VAL A 810 -29.64 -21.38 30.44
N SER A 811 -30.79 -21.94 30.82
CA SER A 811 -31.46 -23.00 30.07
C SER A 811 -32.01 -22.51 28.73
N ALA A 812 -32.59 -21.31 28.69
CA ALA A 812 -33.03 -20.66 27.46
C ALA A 812 -31.84 -20.27 26.55
N LEU A 813 -30.79 -19.71 27.14
CA LEU A 813 -29.59 -19.25 26.43
C LEU A 813 -28.74 -20.41 25.89
N GLY A 814 -28.78 -21.58 26.52
CA GLY A 814 -28.08 -22.77 26.02
C GLY A 814 -26.73 -23.03 26.68
N PHE A 815 -26.57 -22.78 27.97
CA PHE A 815 -25.31 -23.01 28.72
C PHE A 815 -25.35 -24.30 29.56
N PRO A 816 -25.05 -25.48 28.96
CA PRO A 816 -25.26 -26.78 29.62
C PRO A 816 -24.41 -26.99 30.86
N LEU A 817 -23.16 -26.50 30.87
CA LEU A 817 -22.24 -26.67 32.01
C LEU A 817 -22.74 -25.93 33.26
N ILE A 818 -23.28 -24.72 33.08
CA ILE A 818 -23.84 -23.94 34.19
C ILE A 818 -25.14 -24.59 34.68
N VAL A 819 -26.00 -25.05 33.76
CA VAL A 819 -27.23 -25.79 34.13
C VAL A 819 -26.89 -27.05 34.93
N GLN A 820 -25.90 -27.81 34.48
CA GLN A 820 -25.44 -29.02 35.17
C GLN A 820 -24.93 -28.66 36.56
N TYR A 821 -23.99 -27.73 36.66
CA TYR A 821 -23.40 -27.30 37.91
C TYR A 821 -24.45 -26.80 38.91
N LEU A 822 -25.35 -25.89 38.51
CA LEU A 822 -26.39 -25.35 39.40
C LEU A 822 -27.33 -26.45 39.88
N ARG A 823 -27.65 -27.42 39.01
CA ARG A 823 -28.52 -28.55 39.36
C ARG A 823 -27.88 -29.47 40.40
N GLU A 824 -26.60 -29.78 40.23
CA GLU A 824 -25.84 -30.65 41.12
C GLU A 824 -25.55 -29.99 42.46
N SER A 825 -25.20 -28.70 42.47
CA SER A 825 -24.83 -27.94 43.67
C SER A 825 -26.03 -27.48 44.50
N HIS A 826 -27.16 -27.13 43.87
CA HIS A 826 -28.33 -26.54 44.56
C HIS A 826 -29.65 -27.30 44.28
N PRO A 827 -29.71 -28.63 44.52
CA PRO A 827 -30.89 -29.43 44.18
C PRO A 827 -32.14 -29.06 44.99
N SER A 828 -31.97 -28.54 46.21
CA SER A 828 -33.05 -28.12 47.11
C SER A 828 -33.76 -26.84 46.65
N CYS A 829 -33.04 -25.92 46.00
CA CYS A 829 -33.58 -24.68 45.43
C CYS A 829 -34.31 -24.95 44.10
N LEU A 830 -33.76 -25.85 43.28
CA LEU A 830 -34.26 -26.15 41.94
C LEU A 830 -35.29 -27.28 41.99
N THR A 831 -36.50 -26.96 42.43
CA THR A 831 -37.60 -27.93 42.52
C THR A 831 -38.03 -28.43 41.13
N GLN A 832 -38.72 -29.59 41.08
CA GLN A 832 -39.28 -30.16 39.85
C GLN A 832 -40.05 -29.17 38.95
N PRO A 833 -40.93 -28.27 39.45
CA PRO A 833 -41.58 -27.29 38.58
C PRO A 833 -40.60 -26.29 37.96
N VAL A 834 -39.57 -25.85 38.69
CA VAL A 834 -38.53 -24.95 38.15
C VAL A 834 -37.75 -25.64 37.03
N CYS A 835 -37.37 -26.90 37.22
CA CYS A 835 -36.70 -27.69 36.18
C CYS A 835 -37.59 -27.91 34.95
N ALA A 836 -38.88 -28.18 35.16
CA ALA A 836 -39.83 -28.35 34.07
C ALA A 836 -40.02 -27.05 33.27
N ASP A 837 -40.10 -25.90 33.94
CA ASP A 837 -40.21 -24.60 33.29
C ASP A 837 -38.91 -24.24 32.53
N ALA A 838 -37.75 -24.46 33.13
CA ALA A 838 -36.45 -24.24 32.48
C ALA A 838 -36.28 -25.11 31.23
N MET A 839 -36.77 -26.35 31.27
CA MET A 839 -36.80 -27.26 30.13
C MET A 839 -37.76 -26.80 29.03
N VAL A 840 -38.90 -26.19 29.39
CA VAL A 840 -39.83 -25.55 28.43
C VAL A 840 -39.14 -24.37 27.74
N ASP A 841 -38.43 -23.52 28.49
CA ASP A 841 -37.70 -22.37 27.95
C ASP A 841 -36.55 -22.81 27.04
N ALA A 842 -35.80 -23.85 27.44
CA ALA A 842 -34.76 -24.48 26.61
C ALA A 842 -35.34 -25.03 25.29
N ALA A 843 -36.51 -25.67 25.34
CA ALA A 843 -37.15 -26.22 24.16
C ALA A 843 -37.72 -25.15 23.22
N ALA A 844 -38.28 -24.06 23.74
CA ALA A 844 -38.68 -22.91 22.95
C ALA A 844 -37.50 -22.31 22.15
N ASN A 845 -36.31 -22.32 22.76
CA ASN A 845 -35.07 -21.80 22.16
C ASN A 845 -34.25 -22.84 21.38
N GLY A 846 -34.70 -24.10 21.31
CA GLY A 846 -34.02 -25.16 20.55
C GLY A 846 -32.76 -25.72 21.19
N ARG A 847 -32.59 -25.59 22.51
CA ARG A 847 -31.40 -26.05 23.26
C ARG A 847 -31.49 -27.56 23.57
N LEU A 848 -31.33 -28.39 22.54
CA LEU A 848 -31.51 -29.84 22.62
C LEU A 848 -30.65 -30.51 23.72
N GLY A 849 -29.39 -30.12 23.88
CA GLY A 849 -28.50 -30.71 24.90
C GLY A 849 -29.02 -30.52 26.33
N ILE A 850 -29.58 -29.34 26.63
CA ILE A 850 -30.16 -29.04 27.94
C ILE A 850 -31.49 -29.77 28.12
N VAL A 851 -32.32 -29.83 27.08
CA VAL A 851 -33.57 -30.59 27.12
C VAL A 851 -33.26 -32.07 27.37
N ASN A 852 -32.23 -32.63 26.74
CA ASN A 852 -31.79 -34.00 26.97
C ASN A 852 -31.37 -34.19 28.44
N TYR A 853 -30.44 -33.38 28.93
CA TYR A 853 -29.96 -33.45 30.31
C TYR A 853 -31.09 -33.33 31.34
N LEU A 854 -31.96 -32.32 31.22
CA LEU A 854 -33.06 -32.12 32.17
C LEU A 854 -34.15 -33.21 32.08
N MET A 855 -34.28 -33.90 30.94
CA MET A 855 -35.24 -35.00 30.78
C MET A 855 -34.91 -36.18 31.69
N GLU A 856 -33.63 -36.41 31.99
CA GLU A 856 -33.20 -37.48 32.91
C GLU A 856 -33.73 -37.27 34.34
N PHE A 857 -34.02 -36.01 34.71
CA PHE A 857 -34.41 -35.63 36.07
C PHE A 857 -35.86 -35.18 36.21
N THR A 858 -36.57 -34.93 35.10
CA THR A 858 -37.94 -34.39 35.10
C THR A 858 -38.98 -35.43 34.70
N LEU A 859 -40.15 -35.38 35.34
CA LEU A 859 -41.25 -36.31 35.07
C LEU A 859 -41.77 -36.19 33.63
N ALA A 860 -42.21 -37.33 33.06
CA ALA A 860 -42.89 -37.42 31.77
C ALA A 860 -44.12 -36.49 31.61
N SER A 861 -44.63 -35.92 32.70
CA SER A 861 -45.72 -34.94 32.70
C SER A 861 -45.34 -33.60 32.08
N ALA A 862 -44.06 -33.20 32.11
CA ALA A 862 -43.59 -31.97 31.49
C ALA A 862 -43.43 -32.11 29.95
N ALA A 863 -43.22 -33.33 29.44
CA ALA A 863 -42.95 -33.60 28.02
C ALA A 863 -44.00 -32.98 27.08
N GLY A 864 -45.27 -32.95 27.48
CA GLY A 864 -46.34 -32.31 26.68
C GLY A 864 -46.19 -30.79 26.56
N ARG A 865 -45.78 -30.11 27.63
CA ARG A 865 -45.53 -28.66 27.62
C ARG A 865 -44.28 -28.32 26.81
N VAL A 866 -43.23 -29.12 26.95
CA VAL A 866 -41.97 -28.97 26.21
C VAL A 866 -42.18 -29.21 24.71
N LEU A 867 -42.91 -30.28 24.34
CA LEU A 867 -43.26 -30.56 22.94
C LEU A 867 -44.08 -29.43 22.33
N LYS A 868 -45.08 -28.92 23.07
CA LYS A 868 -45.88 -27.77 22.64
C LYS A 868 -45.01 -26.54 22.39
N ALA A 869 -44.09 -26.23 23.30
CA ALA A 869 -43.19 -25.07 23.17
C ALA A 869 -42.21 -25.22 22.00
N ALA A 870 -41.64 -26.40 21.79
CA ALA A 870 -40.76 -26.69 20.66
C ALA A 870 -41.49 -26.54 19.32
N ILE A 871 -42.70 -27.10 19.20
CA ILE A 871 -43.51 -27.02 17.98
C ILE A 871 -43.91 -25.57 17.69
N LYS A 872 -44.41 -24.83 18.70
CA LYS A 872 -44.83 -23.43 18.54
C LYS A 872 -43.70 -22.50 18.09
N ASN A 873 -42.46 -22.79 18.47
CA ASN A 873 -41.27 -22.01 18.09
C ASN A 873 -40.46 -22.65 16.94
N HIS A 874 -41.05 -23.58 16.19
CA HIS A 874 -40.44 -24.24 15.02
C HIS A 874 -39.12 -24.98 15.32
N ARG A 875 -38.93 -25.46 16.56
CA ARG A 875 -37.73 -26.21 17.01
C ARG A 875 -37.91 -27.71 16.79
N TRP A 876 -37.91 -28.10 15.51
CA TRP A 876 -38.22 -29.47 15.07
C TRP A 876 -37.25 -30.55 15.56
N GLY A 877 -35.96 -30.23 15.71
CA GLY A 877 -34.97 -31.17 16.29
C GLY A 877 -35.33 -31.58 17.72
N THR A 878 -35.68 -30.60 18.56
CA THR A 878 -36.16 -30.83 19.93
C THR A 878 -37.49 -31.56 19.95
N ALA A 879 -38.44 -31.19 19.08
CA ALA A 879 -39.73 -31.89 18.98
C ALA A 879 -39.55 -33.37 18.60
N ASN A 880 -38.67 -33.67 17.64
CA ASN A 880 -38.39 -35.04 17.21
C ASN A 880 -37.72 -35.85 18.33
N TYR A 881 -36.77 -35.24 19.05
CA TYR A 881 -36.15 -35.87 20.21
C TYR A 881 -37.17 -36.26 21.28
N ILE A 882 -38.06 -35.34 21.67
CA ILE A 882 -39.11 -35.62 22.67
C ILE A 882 -40.03 -36.76 22.21
N CYS A 883 -40.43 -36.75 20.95
CA CYS A 883 -41.24 -37.84 20.36
C CYS A 883 -40.52 -39.19 20.33
N ASN A 884 -39.19 -39.20 20.20
CA ASN A 884 -38.39 -40.42 20.20
C ASN A 884 -38.25 -41.01 21.60
N VAL A 885 -37.94 -40.18 22.60
CA VAL A 885 -37.74 -40.60 23.99
C VAL A 885 -39.07 -40.97 24.66
N SER A 886 -40.13 -40.20 24.39
CA SER A 886 -41.44 -40.37 25.02
C SER A 886 -42.46 -41.11 24.11
N ALA A 887 -41.99 -42.02 23.25
CA ALA A 887 -42.80 -42.65 22.20
C ALA A 887 -44.05 -43.40 22.69
N GLY A 888 -44.14 -43.75 23.99
CA GLY A 888 -45.27 -44.45 24.60
C GLY A 888 -46.32 -43.56 25.29
N ALA A 889 -46.17 -42.23 25.27
CA ALA A 889 -47.01 -41.30 26.01
C ALA A 889 -48.27 -40.85 25.24
N PRO A 890 -49.49 -41.29 25.60
CA PRO A 890 -50.71 -40.97 24.85
C PRO A 890 -51.06 -39.47 24.89
N HIS A 891 -50.69 -38.76 25.96
CA HIS A 891 -50.92 -37.31 26.09
C HIS A 891 -50.16 -36.48 25.04
N LEU A 892 -49.04 -36.98 24.51
CA LEU A 892 -48.29 -36.28 23.46
C LEU A 892 -49.05 -36.26 22.13
N SER A 893 -49.80 -37.34 21.84
CA SER A 893 -50.67 -37.37 20.66
C SER A 893 -51.75 -36.29 20.70
N GLN A 894 -52.27 -35.96 21.89
CA GLN A 894 -53.23 -34.87 22.07
C GLN A 894 -52.59 -33.51 21.80
N VAL A 895 -51.34 -33.29 22.22
CA VAL A 895 -50.58 -32.07 21.92
C VAL A 895 -50.35 -31.95 20.42
N ILE A 896 -49.92 -33.02 19.75
CA ILE A 896 -49.70 -33.05 18.30
C ILE A 896 -51.01 -32.79 17.54
N ASN A 897 -52.12 -33.40 17.96
CA ASN A 897 -53.45 -33.17 17.37
C ASN A 897 -53.85 -31.68 17.49
N ALA A 898 -53.65 -31.09 18.67
CA ALA A 898 -53.97 -29.68 18.91
C ALA A 898 -53.07 -28.72 18.10
N GLN A 899 -51.78 -29.03 17.97
CA GLN A 899 -50.86 -28.23 17.16
C GLN A 899 -51.14 -28.36 15.66
N LEU A 900 -51.43 -29.58 15.17
CA LEU A 900 -51.83 -29.81 13.77
C LEU A 900 -53.07 -28.99 13.41
N LEU A 901 -54.07 -28.95 14.30
CA LEU A 901 -55.27 -28.15 14.09
C LEU A 901 -54.97 -26.65 14.09
N SER A 902 -54.10 -26.17 14.99
CA SER A 902 -53.67 -24.76 15.01
C SER A 902 -52.96 -24.37 13.71
N MET A 903 -52.01 -25.20 13.25
CA MET A 903 -51.29 -24.96 12.00
C MET A 903 -52.19 -25.00 10.77
N ALA A 904 -53.21 -25.86 10.77
CA ALA A 904 -54.21 -25.92 9.70
C ALA A 904 -55.06 -24.64 9.64
N LYS A 905 -55.37 -24.03 10.79
CA LYS A 905 -56.04 -22.73 10.87
C LYS A 905 -55.19 -21.57 10.36
N GLU A 906 -53.87 -21.62 10.58
CA GLU A 906 -52.92 -20.58 10.16
C GLU A 906 -52.43 -20.75 8.71
N GLY A 907 -52.55 -21.95 8.13
CA GLY A 907 -52.12 -22.23 6.75
C GLY A 907 -50.64 -22.60 6.59
N ASN A 908 -49.95 -22.91 7.69
CA ASN A 908 -48.51 -23.18 7.73
C ASN A 908 -48.14 -24.55 7.13
N SER A 909 -48.11 -24.63 5.80
CA SER A 909 -47.92 -25.91 5.09
C SER A 909 -46.58 -26.60 5.36
N SER A 910 -45.49 -25.83 5.50
CA SER A 910 -44.13 -26.34 5.77
C SER A 910 -44.02 -27.02 7.14
N ASP A 911 -44.59 -26.42 8.17
CA ASP A 911 -44.60 -26.93 9.54
C ASP A 911 -45.49 -28.16 9.68
N VAL A 912 -46.63 -28.21 8.97
CA VAL A 912 -47.47 -29.41 8.92
C VAL A 912 -46.70 -30.58 8.31
N LYS A 913 -45.89 -30.37 7.26
CA LYS A 913 -45.05 -31.47 6.72
C LYS A 913 -44.11 -32.02 7.78
N LYS A 914 -43.42 -31.13 8.50
CA LYS A 914 -42.46 -31.52 9.56
C LYS A 914 -43.15 -32.18 10.75
N LEU A 915 -44.34 -31.74 11.14
CA LEU A 915 -45.15 -32.36 12.19
C LEU A 915 -45.55 -33.79 11.83
N LEU A 916 -45.97 -34.01 10.59
CA LEU A 916 -46.35 -35.35 10.11
C LEU A 916 -45.16 -36.31 9.99
N LEU A 917 -43.92 -35.80 9.95
CA LEU A 917 -42.71 -36.61 9.96
C LEU A 917 -42.30 -37.09 11.36
N LEU A 918 -42.87 -36.54 12.44
CA LEU A 918 -42.59 -36.99 13.81
C LEU A 918 -42.95 -38.48 14.00
N LYS A 919 -42.24 -39.15 14.92
CA LYS A 919 -42.46 -40.57 15.25
C LYS A 919 -43.87 -40.82 15.81
N ILE A 920 -44.34 -39.94 16.70
CA ILE A 920 -45.71 -39.99 17.21
C ILE A 920 -46.61 -39.36 16.15
N LYS A 921 -47.45 -40.18 15.51
CA LYS A 921 -48.38 -39.70 14.47
C LYS A 921 -49.65 -39.09 15.09
N PRO A 922 -50.22 -38.05 14.47
CA PRO A 922 -51.54 -37.57 14.84
C PRO A 922 -52.59 -38.66 14.62
N GLN A 923 -53.66 -38.60 15.40
CA GLN A 923 -54.76 -39.55 15.26
C GLN A 923 -55.51 -39.32 13.93
N PRO A 924 -56.08 -40.37 13.29
CA PRO A 924 -56.80 -40.22 12.02
C PRO A 924 -57.90 -39.14 12.06
N HIS A 925 -58.65 -39.06 13.15
CA HIS A 925 -59.68 -38.03 13.33
C HIS A 925 -59.11 -36.60 13.38
N ALA A 926 -57.86 -36.43 13.85
CA ALA A 926 -57.21 -35.12 13.93
C ALA A 926 -56.72 -34.68 12.56
N ILE A 927 -56.28 -35.63 11.72
CA ILE A 927 -55.94 -35.39 10.31
C ILE A 927 -57.21 -35.00 9.54
N GLU A 928 -58.31 -35.74 9.71
CA GLU A 928 -59.61 -35.39 9.11
C GLU A 928 -60.07 -33.99 9.55
N ASN A 929 -59.93 -33.65 10.83
CA ASN A 929 -60.26 -32.31 11.33
C ASN A 929 -59.36 -31.22 10.72
N ALA A 930 -58.06 -31.49 10.56
CA ALA A 930 -57.12 -30.57 9.93
C ALA A 930 -57.37 -30.39 8.43
N GLN A 931 -57.70 -31.48 7.72
CA GLN A 931 -58.13 -31.45 6.31
C GLN A 931 -59.39 -30.59 6.16
N LEU A 932 -60.40 -30.80 7.03
CA LEU A 932 -61.64 -30.03 7.00
C LEU A 932 -61.41 -28.55 7.33
N GLU A 933 -60.58 -28.26 8.34
CA GLU A 933 -60.26 -26.89 8.73
C GLU A 933 -59.46 -26.16 7.64
N ALA A 934 -58.51 -26.82 6.98
CA ALA A 934 -57.78 -26.25 5.84
C ALA A 934 -58.74 -25.88 4.68
N ILE A 935 -59.77 -26.70 4.43
CA ILE A 935 -60.82 -26.39 3.42
C ILE A 935 -61.68 -25.21 3.87
N LYS A 936 -62.05 -25.14 5.14
CA LYS A 936 -62.85 -24.04 5.72
C LYS A 936 -62.14 -22.70 5.61
N GLN A 937 -60.85 -22.66 5.91
CA GLN A 937 -60.02 -21.45 5.86
C GLN A 937 -59.52 -21.11 4.45
N GLY A 938 -59.73 -21.99 3.46
CA GLY A 938 -59.35 -21.76 2.06
C GLY A 938 -57.88 -22.07 1.73
N HIS A 939 -57.17 -22.83 2.58
CA HIS A 939 -55.77 -23.21 2.38
C HIS A 939 -55.63 -24.39 1.39
N PHE A 940 -55.86 -24.13 0.10
CA PHE A 940 -55.89 -25.13 -0.97
C PHE A 940 -54.66 -26.03 -1.01
N SER A 941 -53.45 -25.45 -1.00
CA SER A 941 -52.18 -26.20 -1.06
C SER A 941 -51.96 -27.14 0.13
N LEU A 942 -52.37 -26.71 1.33
CA LEU A 942 -52.27 -27.50 2.54
C LEU A 942 -53.27 -28.66 2.54
N ALA A 943 -54.51 -28.41 2.13
CA ALA A 943 -55.54 -29.44 2.04
C ALA A 943 -55.17 -30.52 1.00
N VAL A 944 -54.69 -30.13 -0.18
CA VAL A 944 -54.17 -31.08 -1.20
C VAL A 944 -53.01 -31.91 -0.65
N TYR A 945 -52.06 -31.28 0.06
CA TYR A 945 -50.95 -32.00 0.68
C TYR A 945 -51.44 -33.02 1.74
N LEU A 946 -52.38 -32.64 2.60
CA LEU A 946 -52.95 -33.55 3.59
C LEU A 946 -53.74 -34.70 2.95
N PHE A 947 -54.43 -34.47 1.84
CA PHE A 947 -55.13 -35.53 1.09
C PHE A 947 -54.18 -36.50 0.40
N ASN A 948 -53.11 -35.99 -0.22
CA ASN A 948 -52.10 -36.82 -0.86
C ASN A 948 -51.31 -37.66 0.15
N THR A 949 -51.05 -37.14 1.34
CA THR A 949 -50.33 -37.89 2.39
C THR A 949 -51.22 -38.87 3.15
N HIS A 950 -52.50 -38.55 3.32
CA HIS A 950 -53.47 -39.39 4.04
C HIS A 950 -54.79 -39.39 3.26
N PRO A 951 -55.02 -40.41 2.40
CA PRO A 951 -56.18 -40.44 1.53
C PRO A 951 -57.48 -40.47 2.36
N PRO A 952 -58.44 -39.59 2.06
CA PRO A 952 -59.66 -39.46 2.83
C PRO A 952 -60.64 -40.61 2.54
N SER A 953 -61.49 -40.94 3.50
CA SER A 953 -62.61 -41.86 3.28
C SER A 953 -63.69 -41.22 2.39
N THR A 954 -64.46 -42.02 1.65
CA THR A 954 -65.61 -41.55 0.86
C THR A 954 -66.64 -40.79 1.72
N LYS A 955 -66.87 -41.26 2.95
CA LYS A 955 -67.71 -40.58 3.94
C LYS A 955 -67.17 -39.21 4.35
N PHE A 956 -65.85 -39.03 4.40
CA PHE A 956 -65.21 -37.74 4.65
C PHE A 956 -65.29 -36.82 3.43
N LEU A 957 -65.00 -37.33 2.23
CA LEU A 957 -65.09 -36.60 0.96
C LEU A 957 -66.45 -35.96 0.74
N ASN A 958 -67.51 -36.68 1.10
CA ASN A 958 -68.88 -36.18 1.12
C ASN A 958 -69.07 -34.95 2.02
N LYS A 959 -68.43 -34.92 3.19
CA LYS A 959 -68.44 -33.75 4.10
C LYS A 959 -67.54 -32.63 3.57
N ALA A 960 -66.35 -32.98 3.06
CA ALA A 960 -65.38 -32.06 2.50
C ALA A 960 -65.93 -31.30 1.28
N LEU A 961 -66.70 -31.97 0.41
CA LEU A 961 -67.34 -31.35 -0.75
C LEU A 961 -68.37 -30.28 -0.32
N ILE A 962 -69.20 -30.60 0.69
CA ILE A 962 -70.18 -29.64 1.22
C ILE A 962 -69.47 -28.43 1.86
N GLU A 963 -68.34 -28.65 2.53
CA GLU A 963 -67.56 -27.59 3.17
C GLU A 963 -66.81 -26.73 2.14
N ALA A 964 -66.23 -27.33 1.10
CA ALA A 964 -65.59 -26.62 -0.02
C ALA A 964 -66.59 -25.71 -0.77
N VAL A 965 -67.84 -26.19 -0.92
CA VAL A 965 -68.95 -25.39 -1.41
C VAL A 965 -69.29 -24.24 -0.45
N ASN A 966 -69.29 -24.47 0.86
CA ASN A 966 -69.53 -23.38 1.82
C ASN A 966 -68.39 -22.35 1.83
N SER A 967 -67.13 -22.76 1.65
CA SER A 967 -65.96 -21.88 1.58
C SER A 967 -65.74 -21.23 0.21
N LYS A 968 -66.64 -21.45 -0.77
CA LYS A 968 -66.61 -20.88 -2.13
C LYS A 968 -65.35 -21.22 -2.93
N SER A 969 -64.66 -22.32 -2.61
CA SER A 969 -63.41 -22.69 -3.29
C SER A 969 -63.67 -23.57 -4.52
N LEU A 970 -63.72 -22.96 -5.71
CA LEU A 970 -63.89 -23.70 -6.98
C LEU A 970 -62.75 -24.71 -7.20
N ALA A 971 -61.50 -24.30 -6.96
CA ALA A 971 -60.32 -25.16 -7.10
C ALA A 971 -60.37 -26.39 -6.17
N MET A 972 -60.89 -26.25 -4.95
CA MET A 972 -61.05 -27.39 -4.05
C MET A 972 -62.18 -28.32 -4.51
N VAL A 973 -63.29 -27.76 -5.00
CA VAL A 973 -64.41 -28.56 -5.52
C VAL A 973 -63.97 -29.35 -6.75
N SER A 974 -63.18 -28.75 -7.66
CA SER A 974 -62.65 -29.47 -8.82
C SER A 974 -61.71 -30.59 -8.41
N TYR A 975 -60.74 -30.28 -7.54
CA TYR A 975 -59.79 -31.28 -7.04
C TYR A 975 -60.50 -32.46 -6.35
N LEU A 976 -61.47 -32.21 -5.46
CA LEU A 976 -62.21 -33.29 -4.78
C LEU A 976 -63.01 -34.18 -5.74
N CYS A 977 -63.46 -33.65 -6.89
CA CYS A 977 -64.21 -34.41 -7.90
C CYS A 977 -63.32 -35.11 -8.94
N GLU A 978 -62.01 -34.87 -8.88
CA GLU A 978 -60.98 -35.47 -9.74
C GLU A 978 -60.19 -36.57 -9.01
N LEU A 979 -60.36 -36.74 -7.69
CA LEU A 979 -59.79 -37.83 -6.92
C LEU A 979 -60.36 -39.20 -7.34
N GLU A 980 -59.52 -40.25 -7.34
CA GLU A 980 -59.92 -41.62 -7.70
C GLU A 980 -61.11 -42.14 -6.89
N ASN A 981 -61.13 -41.82 -5.58
CA ASN A 981 -62.31 -41.99 -4.73
C ASN A 981 -63.17 -40.73 -4.84
N MET A 982 -64.17 -40.73 -5.72
CA MET A 982 -65.05 -39.57 -5.88
C MET A 982 -66.12 -39.49 -4.77
N PRO A 983 -66.59 -38.27 -4.44
CA PRO A 983 -67.79 -38.08 -3.62
C PRO A 983 -69.02 -38.74 -4.25
N ASP A 984 -69.97 -39.17 -3.42
CA ASP A 984 -71.18 -39.85 -3.91
C ASP A 984 -71.99 -38.95 -4.84
N LEU A 985 -72.48 -39.52 -5.96
CA LEU A 985 -73.31 -38.82 -6.94
C LEU A 985 -74.53 -38.12 -6.31
N ARG A 986 -75.12 -38.74 -5.28
CA ARG A 986 -76.24 -38.16 -4.52
C ARG A 986 -75.84 -36.86 -3.82
N ILE A 987 -74.62 -36.80 -3.30
CA ILE A 987 -74.09 -35.67 -2.55
C ILE A 987 -73.56 -34.59 -3.49
N MET A 988 -72.99 -34.96 -4.65
CA MET A 988 -72.68 -33.99 -5.72
C MET A 988 -73.95 -33.28 -6.23
N LYS A 989 -75.06 -34.02 -6.44
CA LYS A 989 -76.37 -33.45 -6.80
C LYS A 989 -76.90 -32.51 -5.70
N ALA A 990 -76.75 -32.88 -4.43
CA ALA A 990 -77.15 -32.04 -3.30
C ALA A 990 -76.28 -30.78 -3.15
N ALA A 991 -74.96 -30.91 -3.35
CA ALA A 991 -74.00 -29.82 -3.33
C ALA A 991 -74.30 -28.79 -4.43
N ARG A 992 -74.61 -29.25 -5.66
CA ARG A 992 -75.03 -28.38 -6.76
C ARG A 992 -76.31 -27.60 -6.45
N ARG A 993 -77.34 -28.26 -5.89
CA ARG A 993 -78.58 -27.57 -5.45
C ARG A 993 -78.28 -26.49 -4.41
N ARG A 994 -77.34 -26.76 -3.50
CA ARG A 994 -76.89 -25.82 -2.48
C ARG A 994 -76.10 -24.64 -3.08
N CYS A 995 -75.24 -24.86 -4.07
CA CYS A 995 -74.56 -23.79 -4.83
C CYS A 995 -75.55 -22.86 -5.53
N LEU A 996 -76.58 -23.43 -6.16
CA LEU A 996 -77.65 -22.67 -6.84
C LEU A 996 -78.46 -21.82 -5.84
N SER A 997 -78.75 -22.35 -4.64
CA SER A 997 -79.41 -21.59 -3.58
C SER A 997 -78.57 -20.44 -2.98
N LYS A 998 -77.24 -20.51 -3.11
CA LYS A 998 -76.28 -19.54 -2.56
C LYS A 998 -75.65 -18.64 -3.65
N SER A 999 -76.20 -18.64 -4.86
CA SER A 999 -75.71 -17.86 -6.02
C SER A 999 -74.24 -18.15 -6.43
N GLN A 1000 -73.74 -19.36 -6.24
CA GLN A 1000 -72.40 -19.78 -6.66
C GLN A 1000 -72.45 -20.40 -8.07
N THR A 1001 -72.55 -19.57 -9.10
CA THR A 1001 -72.82 -19.98 -10.49
C THR A 1001 -71.69 -20.83 -11.10
N GLU A 1002 -70.43 -20.48 -10.87
CA GLU A 1002 -69.26 -21.19 -11.41
C GLU A 1002 -69.10 -22.60 -10.84
N ILE A 1003 -69.23 -22.74 -9.52
CA ILE A 1003 -69.15 -24.05 -8.84
C ILE A 1003 -70.36 -24.93 -9.23
N ALA A 1004 -71.54 -24.33 -9.38
CA ALA A 1004 -72.74 -25.04 -9.83
C ALA A 1004 -72.63 -25.51 -11.29
N ALA A 1005 -71.95 -24.74 -12.15
CA ALA A 1005 -71.67 -25.10 -13.53
C ALA A 1005 -70.65 -26.25 -13.59
N TYR A 1006 -69.52 -26.15 -12.88
CA TYR A 1006 -68.53 -27.24 -12.82
C TYR A 1006 -69.14 -28.55 -12.30
N LEU A 1007 -69.88 -28.51 -11.18
CA LEU A 1007 -70.56 -29.70 -10.67
C LEU A 1007 -71.63 -30.23 -11.64
N PHE A 1008 -72.26 -29.36 -12.44
CA PHE A 1008 -73.20 -29.80 -13.48
C PHE A 1008 -72.49 -30.60 -14.57
N ASP A 1009 -71.42 -30.03 -15.12
CA ASP A 1009 -70.65 -30.63 -16.20
C ASP A 1009 -70.04 -31.96 -15.74
N ARG A 1010 -69.46 -31.99 -14.53
CA ARG A 1010 -68.87 -33.21 -13.97
C ARG A 1010 -69.90 -34.30 -13.65
N ILE A 1011 -71.09 -33.95 -13.14
CA ILE A 1011 -72.19 -34.91 -12.94
C ILE A 1011 -72.69 -35.47 -14.28
N LYS A 1012 -72.62 -34.68 -15.36
CA LYS A 1012 -73.05 -35.06 -16.71
C LYS A 1012 -72.05 -35.99 -17.40
N GLU A 1013 -70.75 -35.84 -17.12
CA GLU A 1013 -69.68 -36.72 -17.62
C GLU A 1013 -69.66 -38.11 -16.97
N LEU A 1014 -70.30 -38.29 -15.82
CA LEU A 1014 -70.35 -39.58 -15.13
C LEU A 1014 -71.40 -40.48 -15.78
N PRO A 1015 -71.06 -41.72 -16.17
CA PRO A 1015 -72.00 -42.63 -16.81
C PRO A 1015 -73.15 -42.94 -15.85
N THR A 1016 -74.34 -42.44 -16.17
CA THR A 1016 -75.59 -42.87 -15.54
C THR A 1016 -75.87 -44.31 -15.96
N GLN A 1017 -75.60 -45.26 -15.07
CA GLN A 1017 -76.27 -46.56 -15.15
C GLN A 1017 -77.78 -46.32 -15.01
N ASN A 1018 -78.52 -46.63 -16.08
CA ASN A 1018 -79.96 -46.82 -16.17
C ASN A 1018 -80.85 -45.73 -15.59
N GLU A 1019 -81.62 -45.08 -16.45
CA GLU A 1019 -83.07 -45.33 -16.46
C GLU A 1019 -83.60 -45.05 -17.87
N GLN A 1020 -84.63 -45.81 -18.23
CA GLN A 1020 -85.32 -45.92 -19.52
C GLN A 1020 -85.48 -44.64 -20.35
N GLU A 1021 -85.50 -44.87 -21.68
CA GLU A 1021 -86.14 -44.10 -22.77
C GLU A 1021 -85.53 -42.72 -23.11
N ASP A 1022 -85.25 -42.37 -24.36
CA ASP A 1022 -85.29 -43.04 -25.65
C ASP A 1022 -84.51 -42.14 -26.64
N ASP A 1023 -83.93 -42.77 -27.67
CA ASP A 1023 -83.67 -42.22 -29.02
C ASP A 1023 -82.66 -41.06 -29.22
N THR A 1024 -81.70 -41.07 -30.16
CA THR A 1024 -81.35 -41.98 -31.26
C THR A 1024 -79.96 -41.58 -31.84
N GLU A 1025 -79.25 -42.58 -32.37
CA GLU A 1025 -78.36 -42.54 -33.57
C GLU A 1025 -77.02 -41.74 -33.55
N GLN A 1026 -75.85 -42.40 -33.44
CA GLN A 1026 -75.00 -43.04 -34.49
C GLN A 1026 -74.05 -42.05 -35.25
N PRO A 1027 -72.95 -42.47 -35.94
CA PRO A 1027 -71.69 -43.15 -35.54
C PRO A 1027 -70.46 -42.42 -36.20
N PRO A 1028 -69.33 -43.04 -36.66
CA PRO A 1028 -68.32 -43.93 -36.07
C PRO A 1028 -66.84 -43.40 -36.19
N ALA A 1029 -65.88 -44.27 -35.81
CA ALA A 1029 -64.54 -44.48 -36.43
C ALA A 1029 -63.41 -43.48 -36.12
N THR A 1030 -62.51 -43.75 -35.16
CA THR A 1030 -61.28 -44.61 -35.17
C THR A 1030 -59.97 -43.93 -35.60
N GLN A 1031 -58.97 -44.11 -34.71
CA GLN A 1031 -57.50 -44.13 -34.92
C GLN A 1031 -56.66 -42.83 -34.98
N LYS A 1032 -55.90 -42.65 -33.88
CA LYS A 1032 -54.42 -42.55 -33.79
C LYS A 1032 -53.66 -41.24 -34.18
N ILE A 1033 -52.70 -40.93 -33.28
CA ILE A 1033 -51.39 -40.24 -33.41
C ILE A 1033 -51.30 -38.77 -32.94
N ALA A 1034 -50.22 -38.52 -32.19
CA ALA A 1034 -49.75 -37.29 -31.52
C ALA A 1034 -49.30 -36.16 -32.47
N PRO A 1035 -48.85 -34.99 -31.96
CA PRO A 1035 -47.40 -34.86 -31.72
C PRO A 1035 -46.98 -33.99 -30.50
N ASN A 1036 -45.70 -34.12 -30.15
CA ASN A 1036 -44.91 -33.18 -29.34
C ASN A 1036 -44.79 -31.80 -30.03
N LEU A 1037 -44.60 -30.72 -29.26
CA LEU A 1037 -43.76 -29.56 -29.61
C LEU A 1037 -43.31 -28.81 -28.35
N SER A 1038 -42.05 -28.40 -28.40
CA SER A 1038 -41.13 -27.94 -27.35
C SER A 1038 -41.13 -26.42 -27.12
N ALA A 1039 -40.42 -26.02 -26.05
CA ALA A 1039 -39.63 -24.78 -25.93
C ALA A 1039 -40.36 -23.45 -25.66
N TYR A 1040 -40.25 -22.95 -24.42
CA TYR A 1040 -39.88 -21.55 -24.12
C TYR A 1040 -39.17 -21.50 -22.76
N GLY A 1041 -37.86 -21.27 -22.79
CA GLY A 1041 -37.03 -21.10 -21.59
C GLY A 1041 -37.31 -19.78 -20.89
N VAL A 1042 -37.28 -19.80 -19.54
CA VAL A 1042 -37.23 -18.58 -18.71
C VAL A 1042 -36.39 -18.86 -17.46
N PHE A 1043 -35.06 -18.92 -17.64
CA PHE A 1043 -34.13 -18.40 -16.64
C PHE A 1043 -33.31 -17.30 -17.32
N SER A 1044 -33.65 -16.05 -17.04
CA SER A 1044 -32.69 -14.95 -17.04
C SER A 1044 -33.09 -13.96 -15.95
N ARG A 1045 -32.15 -13.75 -15.03
CA ARG A 1045 -32.13 -12.66 -14.07
C ARG A 1045 -32.21 -11.32 -14.81
N SER A 1046 -32.99 -10.36 -14.31
CA SER A 1046 -32.58 -8.96 -14.29
C SER A 1046 -33.49 -8.14 -13.37
N LYS A 1047 -32.83 -7.43 -12.44
CA LYS A 1047 -33.34 -6.18 -11.89
C LYS A 1047 -33.43 -5.17 -13.05
N ILE A 1048 -34.44 -4.31 -13.05
CA ILE A 1048 -34.28 -2.85 -12.91
C ILE A 1048 -35.66 -2.18 -12.98
N LYS A 1049 -35.88 -1.31 -11.99
CA LYS A 1049 -36.92 -0.29 -11.94
C LYS A 1049 -36.76 0.70 -13.10
N ARG A 1050 -37.85 1.04 -13.78
CA ARG A 1050 -38.34 2.42 -13.98
C ARG A 1050 -39.55 2.40 -14.90
N ALA A 1051 -40.71 2.78 -14.35
CA ALA A 1051 -41.82 3.30 -15.13
C ALA A 1051 -41.98 4.78 -14.75
N ALA A 1052 -42.06 5.62 -15.77
CA ALA A 1052 -42.27 7.05 -15.68
C ALA A 1052 -43.79 7.37 -15.64
N THR A 1053 -44.11 8.42 -14.87
CA THR A 1053 -45.16 9.47 -15.10
C THR A 1053 -46.66 9.09 -15.14
N PRO A 1054 -47.60 10.05 -15.02
CA PRO A 1054 -47.69 11.19 -14.09
C PRO A 1054 -49.13 11.44 -13.52
N LEU A 1055 -49.26 12.53 -12.75
CA LEU A 1055 -50.46 13.36 -12.46
C LEU A 1055 -51.57 12.78 -11.54
N SER A 1056 -51.71 13.34 -10.34
CA SER A 1056 -52.78 14.31 -10.05
C SER A 1056 -52.70 14.80 -8.59
N GLU A 1057 -53.03 16.08 -8.45
CA GLU A 1057 -53.13 16.88 -7.24
C GLU A 1057 -54.11 16.30 -6.21
N VAL A 1058 -53.89 16.57 -4.92
CA VAL A 1058 -54.69 17.53 -4.13
C VAL A 1058 -54.26 17.46 -2.66
N ASN A 1059 -54.04 18.67 -2.14
CA ASN A 1059 -53.79 19.08 -0.75
C ASN A 1059 -54.58 18.32 0.34
N LEU A 1060 -53.98 18.18 1.53
CA LEU A 1060 -54.30 19.02 2.70
C LEU A 1060 -53.59 18.52 3.97
N SER A 1061 -52.96 19.47 4.66
CA SER A 1061 -52.85 19.64 6.13
C SER A 1061 -52.40 18.44 6.98
N SER A 1062 -51.54 18.56 7.98
CA SER A 1062 -50.87 19.68 8.64
C SER A 1062 -50.09 19.05 9.79
N SER A 1063 -48.91 19.62 10.09
CA SER A 1063 -48.33 19.85 11.42
C SER A 1063 -48.26 18.66 12.40
N THR A 1064 -47.16 18.30 13.03
CA THR A 1064 -46.01 19.04 13.58
C THR A 1064 -44.95 17.97 13.87
N GLY A 1065 -43.67 18.17 13.58
CA GLY A 1065 -42.72 18.77 14.53
C GLY A 1065 -42.28 17.74 15.59
N VAL A 1066 -41.02 17.51 15.94
CA VAL A 1066 -39.76 18.25 15.83
C VAL A 1066 -38.66 17.25 16.25
N ASN A 1067 -37.49 17.34 15.61
CA ASN A 1067 -36.10 16.99 16.02
C ASN A 1067 -35.87 15.78 16.95
N PHE A 1068 -34.94 14.87 16.66
CA PHE A 1068 -33.59 15.01 16.10
C PHE A 1068 -33.25 13.86 15.16
#